data_AF-A0A5J4KJB3-F1
#
_entry.id   AF-A0A5J4KJB3-F1
#
_cell.length_a   1.000
_cell.length_b   1.000
_cell.length_c   1.000
_cell.angle_alpha   90.00
_cell.angle_beta   90.00
_cell.angle_gamma   90.00
#
_symmetry.space_group_name_H-M   'P 1'
#
loop_
_entity.id
_entity.type
_entity.pdbx_description
1 polymer ?
#
loop_
_entity_poly.entity_id
_entity_poly.type
_entity_poly.pdbx_seq_one_letter_code
_entity_poly.pdbx_strand_id
1 'polypeptide(L)'
;MRVEMYKISYENYKFTAEIDTGAEVGENQLTLWYCEKVALDALSLAQLNTELLLKALKEPHKSLLLPYLEEIKHNHKQTFEHEMGEILKPFSSQKLPGEIKRKVKRIRAKIQQTLEQLESQFMQQEVLTLERDCFDLTAIEKDYQIYGEWKFLRDFFFEEATYENIRKFCHDFATNATTRAIVASREGRWIKRNALYTRNLLSVVGEQALLANDSSYMRLAREFFRWLDLHLEDVLQDPEYQRLSKLDAIDRTSTHESDISLRPAIDLYKSLPGVTIRYSCQGVSGKIKLDGYELLAITPHEEFASISFSSISYLIHDAISARLQQFTAITTERIPCNFTNGIILRSTGNNLRFREELYLLGLQLHQMLSESQHKQEPEPPVQCLKTWETANHPEYPPHIDHAGGILPARLTWLCRTENIENTLSLLSHFNHWAKARDLLYYEDRQGLYAIKTLFLSEAYQNGTIQLTGYIDGSPAFPFHLMVDYATTMATETILETLNDIEDNQQAEPAKKLFQRITGQPYKPQENQEILDRTQAEELIQRELETLIQHALESRQPIPYQQLEELLVYPMDLLNTTSRYLYSWDTLREGDLRKLDPEGLSLLSFHYESETANYTFHLPYRTAEAFLPAKHIQQIRGQASVERREYGTFYGRTITEEESISHPIEEILYALGIYSGQNFPRHLERKKERPLPASEWNFGELYEEEE
;
A
#
# COMPACT_ATOMS: atom_id res chain seq x y z
N MET A 1 12.65 17.47 24.12
CA MET A 1 12.93 18.92 24.33
C MET A 1 14.32 19.00 24.90
N ARG A 2 15.24 19.78 24.31
CA ARG A 2 16.61 19.89 24.84
C ARG A 2 16.67 20.98 25.89
N VAL A 3 17.09 20.64 27.10
CA VAL A 3 17.23 21.60 28.19
C VAL A 3 18.71 21.71 28.56
N GLU A 4 19.25 22.92 28.50
CA GLU A 4 20.62 23.19 28.92
C GLU A 4 20.75 23.09 30.44
N MET A 5 21.65 22.22 30.90
CA MET A 5 21.84 21.89 32.32
C MET A 5 23.07 22.56 32.92
N TYR A 6 24.21 22.50 32.24
CA TYR A 6 25.49 22.98 32.77
C TYR A 6 26.29 23.75 31.72
N LYS A 7 26.91 24.87 32.16
CA LYS A 7 27.93 25.62 31.40
C LYS A 7 29.25 25.55 32.14
N ILE A 8 30.30 25.08 31.48
CA ILE A 8 31.64 24.92 32.06
C ILE A 8 32.65 25.51 31.09
N SER A 9 33.67 26.20 31.60
CA SER A 9 34.76 26.74 30.78
C SER A 9 36.10 26.37 31.37
N TYR A 10 37.02 25.88 30.54
CA TYR A 10 38.40 25.56 30.91
C TYR A 10 39.34 25.98 29.77
N GLU A 11 40.33 26.82 30.09
CA GLU A 11 41.31 27.31 29.13
C GLU A 11 40.67 27.87 27.85
N ASN A 12 40.96 27.27 26.69
CA ASN A 12 40.45 27.65 25.39
C ASN A 12 39.14 26.92 25.03
N TYR A 13 38.51 26.19 25.96
CA TYR A 13 37.32 25.39 25.68
C TYR A 13 36.15 25.81 26.55
N LYS A 14 34.98 25.86 25.93
CA LYS A 14 33.69 26.02 26.60
C LYS A 14 32.84 24.80 26.32
N PHE A 15 32.12 24.36 27.34
CA PHE A 15 31.31 23.15 27.33
C PHE A 15 29.88 23.46 27.77
N THR A 16 28.93 22.78 27.13
CA THR A 16 27.52 22.81 27.48
C THR A 16 27.00 21.38 27.56
N ALA A 17 26.35 21.04 28.67
CA ALA A 17 25.66 19.76 28.84
C ALA A 17 24.14 19.98 28.67
N GLU A 18 23.52 19.16 27.84
CA GLU A 18 22.09 19.18 27.54
C GLU A 18 21.44 17.86 27.96
N ILE A 19 20.25 17.93 28.56
CA ILE A 19 19.43 16.74 28.80
C ILE A 19 18.48 16.52 27.62
N ASP A 20 18.45 15.31 27.10
CA ASP A 20 17.44 14.90 26.13
C ASP A 20 16.25 14.29 26.87
N THR A 21 15.08 14.94 26.76
CA THR A 21 13.82 14.43 27.33
C THR A 21 13.03 13.58 26.33
N GLY A 22 13.64 13.13 25.24
CA GLY A 22 13.00 12.30 24.20
C GLY A 22 12.68 10.88 24.68
N ALA A 23 11.63 10.29 24.11
CA ALA A 23 11.10 8.98 24.50
C ALA A 23 12.02 7.79 24.15
N GLU A 24 12.95 7.94 23.20
CA GLU A 24 13.72 6.82 22.63
C GLU A 24 15.01 6.47 23.39
N VAL A 25 15.55 7.39 24.19
CA VAL A 25 16.89 7.28 24.81
C VAL A 25 16.87 7.31 26.34
N GLY A 26 15.69 7.53 26.92
CA GLY A 26 15.40 7.44 28.34
C GLY A 26 15.79 8.68 29.16
N GLU A 27 15.14 8.83 30.33
CA GLU A 27 15.10 10.05 31.16
C GLU A 27 16.44 10.49 31.80
N ASN A 28 17.60 9.96 31.40
CA ASN A 28 18.90 10.24 32.04
C ASN A 28 20.11 10.25 31.09
N GLN A 29 19.93 10.61 29.82
CA GLN A 29 21.05 10.91 28.92
C GLN A 29 21.40 12.40 28.97
N LEU A 30 22.66 12.70 29.29
CA LEU A 30 23.23 14.05 29.17
C LEU A 30 24.22 14.07 28.00
N THR A 31 23.94 14.88 26.99
CA THR A 31 24.83 15.12 25.86
C THR A 31 25.73 16.31 26.14
N LEU A 32 27.04 16.10 26.03
CA LEU A 32 28.06 17.13 26.22
C LEU A 32 28.54 17.65 24.87
N TRP A 33 28.51 18.97 24.74
CA TRP A 33 29.00 19.73 23.60
C TRP A 33 30.19 20.57 24.02
N TYR A 34 31.10 20.86 23.08
CA TYR A 34 32.20 21.79 23.30
C TYR A 34 32.39 22.74 22.13
N CYS A 35 32.94 23.90 22.39
CA CYS A 35 33.48 24.81 21.39
C CYS A 35 34.86 25.30 21.82
N GLU A 36 35.72 25.52 20.82
CA GLU A 36 37.08 25.99 21.02
C GLU A 36 37.13 27.50 20.76
N LYS A 37 37.90 28.20 21.61
CA LYS A 37 38.19 29.63 21.50
C LYS A 37 38.91 29.85 20.17
N VAL A 38 38.41 30.76 19.36
CA VAL A 38 39.03 31.03 18.06
C VAL A 38 40.38 31.72 18.32
N ALA A 39 41.42 31.32 17.60
CA ALA A 39 42.70 32.02 17.69
C ALA A 39 42.52 33.48 17.25
N LEU A 40 43.05 34.43 18.03
CA LEU A 40 42.90 35.85 17.74
C LEU A 40 43.46 36.21 16.35
N ASP A 41 44.54 35.53 15.96
CA ASP A 41 45.25 35.64 14.69
C ASP A 41 44.34 35.29 13.50
N ALA A 42 43.41 34.35 13.69
CA ALA A 42 42.50 33.87 12.66
C ALA A 42 41.24 34.74 12.50
N LEU A 43 40.94 35.62 13.46
CA LEU A 43 39.74 36.47 13.42
C LEU A 43 39.97 37.81 12.73
N SER A 44 39.00 38.24 11.94
CA SER A 44 38.96 39.63 11.48
C SER A 44 38.74 40.58 12.66
N LEU A 45 39.44 41.73 12.67
CA LEU A 45 39.21 42.77 13.68
C LEU A 45 37.75 43.24 13.69
N ALA A 46 37.05 43.18 12.54
CA ALA A 46 35.64 43.53 12.44
C ALA A 46 34.70 42.62 13.25
N GLN A 47 35.17 41.45 13.67
CA GLN A 47 34.42 40.50 14.50
C GLN A 47 34.61 40.74 16.01
N LEU A 48 35.51 41.65 16.40
CA LEU A 48 35.76 42.01 17.79
C LEU A 48 34.86 43.17 18.24
N ASN A 49 34.54 43.21 19.54
CA ASN A 49 33.76 44.30 20.12
C ASN A 49 34.50 45.64 19.97
N THR A 50 33.78 46.66 19.48
CA THR A 50 34.23 48.06 19.38
C THR A 50 34.93 48.57 20.62
N GLU A 51 34.35 48.40 21.81
CA GLU A 51 34.94 48.89 23.07
C GLU A 51 36.30 48.24 23.36
N LEU A 52 36.43 46.96 23.00
CA LEU A 52 37.62 46.17 23.23
C LEU A 52 38.75 46.57 22.28
N LEU A 53 38.43 46.85 21.01
CA LEU A 53 39.38 47.38 20.02
C LEU A 53 39.88 48.77 20.40
N LEU A 54 38.98 49.68 20.80
CA LEU A 54 39.32 51.04 21.19
C LEU A 54 40.20 51.07 22.44
N LYS A 55 39.93 50.20 23.43
CA LYS A 55 40.75 50.05 24.65
C LYS A 55 42.16 49.53 24.33
N ALA A 56 42.26 48.67 23.32
CA ALA A 56 43.49 48.00 22.92
C ALA A 56 44.36 48.80 21.94
N LEU A 57 43.93 49.98 21.45
CA LEU A 57 44.78 50.81 20.60
C LEU A 57 46.10 51.16 21.29
N LYS A 58 47.21 51.02 20.57
CA LYS A 58 48.55 51.47 20.99
C LYS A 58 48.77 52.95 20.65
N GLU A 59 49.76 53.54 21.30
CA GLU A 59 50.25 54.87 20.92
C GLU A 59 50.97 54.83 19.56
N PRO A 60 50.86 55.88 18.72
CA PRO A 60 50.16 57.16 18.95
C PRO A 60 48.66 57.15 18.58
N HIS A 61 48.16 56.08 17.96
CA HIS A 61 46.79 56.00 17.44
C HIS A 61 45.73 56.18 18.52
N LYS A 62 45.98 55.65 19.72
CA LYS A 62 45.10 55.84 20.88
C LYS A 62 44.91 57.32 21.23
N SER A 63 46.00 58.08 21.35
CA SER A 63 45.96 59.50 21.67
C SER A 63 45.42 60.38 20.54
N LEU A 64 45.36 59.87 19.31
CA LEU A 64 44.83 60.59 18.15
C LEU A 64 43.34 60.29 17.91
N LEU A 65 42.95 59.02 17.91
CA LEU A 65 41.61 58.58 17.51
C LEU A 65 40.57 58.67 18.62
N LEU A 66 40.94 58.41 19.89
CA LEU A 66 39.99 58.50 20.99
C LEU A 66 39.49 59.94 21.21
N PRO A 67 40.35 60.97 21.28
CA PRO A 67 39.89 62.35 21.40
C PRO A 67 39.06 62.80 20.19
N TYR A 68 39.42 62.33 18.99
CA TYR A 68 38.68 62.66 17.77
C TYR A 68 37.26 62.06 17.76
N LEU A 69 37.10 60.80 18.18
CA LEU A 69 35.79 60.17 18.35
C LEU A 69 34.94 60.93 19.39
N GLU A 70 35.54 61.29 20.53
CA GLU A 70 34.85 62.05 21.57
C GLU A 70 34.45 63.45 21.09
N GLU A 71 35.28 64.13 20.30
CA GLU A 71 34.96 65.42 19.69
C GLU A 71 33.77 65.33 18.72
N ILE A 72 33.75 64.32 17.84
CA ILE A 72 32.63 64.09 16.90
C ILE A 72 31.33 63.79 17.66
N LYS A 73 31.40 62.91 18.67
CA LYS A 73 30.26 62.58 19.55
C LYS A 73 29.77 63.82 20.28
N HIS A 74 30.69 64.65 20.80
CA HIS A 74 30.36 65.88 21.52
C HIS A 74 29.66 66.90 20.62
N ASN A 75 30.18 67.17 19.42
CA ASN A 75 29.61 68.13 18.47
C ASN A 75 28.19 67.75 18.03
N HIS A 76 27.95 66.46 17.75
CA HIS A 76 26.61 65.97 17.40
C HIS A 76 25.65 66.01 18.58
N LYS A 77 26.11 65.63 19.78
CA LYS A 77 25.30 65.71 21.00
C LYS A 77 24.91 67.16 21.31
N GLN A 78 25.83 68.12 21.21
CA GLN A 78 25.55 69.54 21.42
C GLN A 78 24.49 70.07 20.43
N THR A 79 24.51 69.62 19.18
CA THR A 79 23.52 70.02 18.17
C THR A 79 22.09 69.61 18.56
N PHE A 80 21.91 68.37 19.02
CA PHE A 80 20.61 67.89 19.51
C PHE A 80 20.23 68.46 20.88
N GLU A 81 21.20 68.74 21.76
CA GLU A 81 20.96 69.42 23.03
C GLU A 81 20.54 70.87 22.84
N HIS A 82 21.07 71.55 21.82
CA HIS A 82 20.62 72.88 21.40
C HIS A 82 19.19 72.85 20.84
N GLU A 83 18.87 71.88 19.96
CA GLU A 83 17.50 71.67 19.46
C GLU A 83 16.51 71.36 20.59
N MET A 84 16.92 70.51 21.54
CA MET A 84 16.15 70.20 22.75
C MET A 84 15.98 71.45 23.63
N GLY A 85 17.02 72.27 23.78
CA GLY A 85 17.00 73.53 24.51
C GLY A 85 16.03 74.55 23.93
N GLU A 86 16.01 74.73 22.60
CA GLU A 86 15.08 75.62 21.90
C GLU A 86 13.61 75.15 22.04
N ILE A 87 13.36 73.84 22.06
CA ILE A 87 12.02 73.28 22.31
C ILE A 87 11.56 73.50 23.76
N LEU A 88 12.50 73.51 24.71
CA LEU A 88 12.22 73.69 26.15
C LEU A 88 12.13 75.16 26.58
N LYS A 89 12.77 76.07 25.84
CA LYS A 89 12.86 77.53 26.10
C LYS A 89 11.51 78.23 26.36
N PRO A 90 10.40 77.92 25.65
CA PRO A 90 9.09 78.55 25.89
C PRO A 90 8.43 78.09 27.21
N PHE A 91 8.92 77.01 27.81
CA PHE A 91 8.33 76.34 28.97
C PHE A 91 9.23 76.38 30.20
N SER A 92 10.25 77.26 30.21
CA SER A 92 11.28 77.34 31.27
C SER A 92 10.72 77.58 32.68
N SER A 93 9.51 78.14 32.79
CA SER A 93 8.82 78.43 34.06
C SER A 93 7.43 77.78 34.19
N GLN A 94 7.06 76.85 33.30
CA GLN A 94 5.75 76.17 33.29
C GLN A 94 5.86 74.63 33.26
N LYS A 95 4.80 73.92 33.67
CA LYS A 95 4.75 72.45 33.55
C LYS A 95 4.73 72.03 32.08
N LEU A 96 5.73 71.25 31.66
CA LEU A 96 5.88 70.73 30.30
C LEU A 96 4.64 69.93 29.83
N PRO A 97 4.01 70.31 28.70
CA PRO A 97 2.92 69.55 28.09
C PRO A 97 3.34 68.12 27.72
N GLY A 98 2.39 67.18 27.75
CA GLY A 98 2.64 65.76 27.47
C GLY A 98 3.25 65.50 26.08
N GLU A 99 2.86 66.29 25.08
CA GLU A 99 3.40 66.21 23.72
C GLU A 99 4.87 66.64 23.64
N ILE A 100 5.25 67.71 24.37
CA ILE A 100 6.64 68.17 24.45
C ILE A 100 7.50 67.14 25.18
N LYS A 101 6.99 66.52 26.27
CA LYS A 101 7.70 65.40 26.94
C LYS A 101 7.96 64.22 26.01
N ARG A 102 6.99 63.85 25.17
CA ARG A 102 7.16 62.81 24.15
C ARG A 102 8.19 63.22 23.10
N LYS A 103 8.19 64.47 22.66
CA LYS A 103 9.16 65.02 21.68
C LYS A 103 10.59 65.01 22.24
N VAL A 104 10.79 65.43 23.49
CA VAL A 104 12.08 65.35 24.19
C VAL A 104 12.55 63.91 24.34
N LYS A 105 11.65 62.97 24.68
CA LYS A 105 11.99 61.54 24.75
C LYS A 105 12.44 60.99 23.39
N ARG A 106 11.78 61.39 22.29
CA ARG A 106 12.19 61.03 20.92
C ARG A 106 13.56 61.59 20.56
N ILE A 107 13.84 62.85 20.91
CA ILE A 107 15.15 63.47 20.66
C ILE A 107 16.25 62.72 21.45
N ARG A 108 16.01 62.37 22.72
CA ARG A 108 16.98 61.57 23.50
C ARG A 108 17.24 60.20 22.89
N ALA A 109 16.19 59.51 22.42
CA ALA A 109 16.37 58.25 21.70
C ALA A 109 17.14 58.44 20.39
N LYS A 110 16.88 59.53 19.66
CA LYS A 110 17.60 59.89 18.44
C LYS A 110 19.08 60.21 18.70
N ILE A 111 19.40 60.87 19.82
CA ILE A 111 20.78 61.11 20.26
C ILE A 111 21.48 59.75 20.44
N GLN A 112 20.90 58.85 21.22
CA GLN A 112 21.49 57.53 21.48
C GLN A 112 21.74 56.76 20.18
N GLN A 113 20.72 56.67 19.31
CA GLN A 113 20.83 56.00 18.02
C GLN A 113 21.88 56.63 17.10
N THR A 114 21.96 57.97 17.07
CA THR A 114 22.93 58.68 16.22
C THR A 114 24.35 58.48 16.74
N LEU A 115 24.56 58.47 18.06
CA LEU A 115 25.88 58.21 18.66
C LEU A 115 26.37 56.78 18.37
N GLU A 116 25.48 55.78 18.45
CA GLU A 116 25.79 54.38 18.09
C GLU A 116 26.12 54.24 16.59
N GLN A 117 25.40 54.96 15.73
CA GLN A 117 25.67 55.01 14.29
C GLN A 117 27.01 55.67 13.97
N LEU A 118 27.32 56.81 14.60
CA LEU A 118 28.59 57.52 14.44
C LEU A 118 29.76 56.65 14.90
N GLU A 119 29.63 55.97 16.03
CA GLU A 119 30.64 55.04 16.52
C GLU A 119 30.86 53.87 15.55
N SER A 120 29.78 53.30 15.02
CA SER A 120 29.88 52.22 14.01
C SER A 120 30.56 52.70 12.71
N GLN A 121 30.23 53.90 12.24
CA GLN A 121 30.85 54.49 11.05
C GLN A 121 32.34 54.81 11.28
N PHE A 122 32.67 55.41 12.42
CA PHE A 122 34.03 55.69 12.82
C PHE A 122 34.86 54.41 12.90
N MET A 123 34.31 53.35 13.48
CA MET A 123 34.97 52.05 13.53
C MET A 123 35.30 51.50 12.14
N GLN A 124 34.37 51.60 11.19
CA GLN A 124 34.59 51.11 9.83
C GLN A 124 35.62 51.94 9.05
N GLN A 125 35.64 53.26 9.26
CA GLN A 125 36.47 54.17 8.46
C GLN A 125 37.88 54.34 9.03
N GLU A 126 38.01 54.43 10.35
CA GLU A 126 39.25 54.87 11.00
C GLU A 126 39.93 53.76 11.80
N VAL A 127 39.18 52.85 12.43
CA VAL A 127 39.76 51.83 13.33
C VAL A 127 40.00 50.50 12.63
N LEU A 128 39.07 50.03 11.80
CA LEU A 128 39.19 48.77 11.06
C LEU A 128 40.10 48.86 9.84
N THR A 129 40.54 50.06 9.47
CA THR A 129 41.55 50.33 8.43
C THR A 129 42.98 50.21 8.95
N LEU A 130 43.17 50.16 10.27
CA LEU A 130 44.49 50.00 10.90
C LEU A 130 44.98 48.56 10.80
N GLU A 131 46.31 48.42 10.74
CA GLU A 131 46.97 47.12 10.83
C GLU A 131 46.88 46.54 12.26
N ARG A 132 47.00 45.22 12.38
CA ARG A 132 46.80 44.52 13.67
C ARG A 132 47.85 44.86 14.72
N ASP A 133 49.04 45.26 14.30
CA ASP A 133 50.14 45.65 15.17
C ASP A 133 49.87 46.95 15.93
N CYS A 134 48.95 47.79 15.43
CA CYS A 134 48.42 48.98 16.10
C CYS A 134 47.62 48.65 17.38
N PHE A 135 47.29 47.38 17.63
CA PHE A 135 46.53 46.93 18.80
C PHE A 135 47.39 46.11 19.77
N ASP A 136 47.13 46.26 21.06
CA ASP A 136 47.64 45.40 22.12
C ASP A 136 46.84 44.09 22.14
N LEU A 137 47.30 43.13 21.32
CA LEU A 137 46.71 41.81 21.20
C LEU A 137 46.69 41.05 22.53
N THR A 138 47.61 41.33 23.46
CA THR A 138 47.63 40.66 24.77
C THR A 138 46.51 41.16 25.70
N ALA A 139 46.18 42.45 25.61
CA ALA A 139 45.04 43.03 26.31
C ALA A 139 43.71 42.53 25.71
N ILE A 140 43.65 42.38 24.38
CA ILE A 140 42.51 41.79 23.68
C ILE A 140 42.30 40.36 24.13
N GLU A 141 43.35 39.52 24.10
CA GLU A 141 43.28 38.09 24.41
C GLU A 141 42.73 37.78 25.82
N LYS A 142 42.99 38.67 26.78
CA LYS A 142 42.51 38.59 28.16
C LYS A 142 40.99 38.80 28.30
N ASP A 143 40.45 39.75 27.55
CA ASP A 143 39.03 40.14 27.61
C ASP A 143 38.21 39.46 26.48
N TYR A 144 38.87 38.70 25.60
CA TYR A 144 38.29 38.08 24.41
C TYR A 144 37.72 36.67 24.69
N GLN A 145 36.45 36.49 24.34
CA GLN A 145 35.67 35.26 24.59
C GLN A 145 34.85 34.82 23.37
N ILE A 146 35.42 34.86 22.16
CA ILE A 146 34.73 34.33 20.97
C ILE A 146 35.10 32.87 20.79
N TYR A 147 34.07 32.03 20.65
CA TYR A 147 34.19 30.58 20.44
C TYR A 147 33.64 30.22 19.07
N GLY A 148 34.17 29.16 18.48
CA GLY A 148 33.69 28.60 17.23
C GLY A 148 32.39 27.82 17.37
N GLU A 149 32.14 26.94 16.40
CA GLU A 149 30.95 26.09 16.37
C GLU A 149 30.95 25.05 17.50
N TRP A 150 29.75 24.75 17.99
CA TRP A 150 29.52 23.67 18.94
C TRP A 150 29.70 22.32 18.25
N LYS A 151 30.55 21.49 18.83
CA LYS A 151 30.83 20.13 18.38
C LYS A 151 30.37 19.14 19.44
N PHE A 152 29.77 18.05 18.98
CA PHE A 152 29.43 16.93 19.86
C PHE A 152 30.72 16.38 20.49
N LEU A 153 30.69 16.13 21.80
CA LEU A 153 31.81 15.55 22.53
C LEU A 153 31.51 14.12 22.98
N ARG A 154 30.45 13.93 23.78
CA ARG A 154 30.14 12.63 24.42
C ARG A 154 28.73 12.63 25.02
N ASP A 155 28.13 11.44 25.09
CA ASP A 155 26.98 11.15 25.96
C ASP A 155 27.39 10.53 27.31
N PHE A 156 26.75 11.01 28.37
CA PHE A 156 26.80 10.45 29.72
C PHE A 156 25.48 9.76 30.04
N PHE A 157 25.57 8.54 30.57
CA PHE A 157 24.41 7.71 30.89
C PHE A 157 24.40 7.36 32.38
N PHE A 158 23.20 7.32 32.98
CA PHE A 158 22.94 6.81 34.33
C PHE A 158 23.90 7.34 35.40
N GLU A 159 24.67 6.47 36.07
CA GLU A 159 25.60 6.84 37.14
C GLU A 159 26.77 7.72 36.66
N GLU A 160 27.04 7.77 35.36
CA GLU A 160 28.06 8.66 34.81
C GLU A 160 27.60 10.11 34.72
N ALA A 161 26.29 10.35 34.60
CA ALA A 161 25.67 11.67 34.38
C ALA A 161 25.62 12.52 35.66
N THR A 162 26.71 12.56 36.42
CA THR A 162 26.88 13.45 37.58
C THR A 162 27.69 14.69 37.21
N TYR A 163 27.41 15.80 37.89
CA TYR A 163 28.14 17.05 37.69
C TYR A 163 29.66 16.90 37.89
N GLU A 164 30.09 16.11 38.89
CA GLU A 164 31.50 15.88 39.18
C GLU A 164 32.21 15.13 38.05
N ASN A 165 31.59 14.07 37.50
CA ASN A 165 32.13 13.32 36.39
C ASN A 165 32.25 14.16 35.11
N ILE A 166 31.20 14.92 34.80
CA ILE A 166 31.20 15.84 33.64
C ILE A 166 32.28 16.89 33.81
N ARG A 167 32.36 17.53 34.97
CA ARG A 167 33.36 18.57 35.26
C ARG A 167 34.79 18.02 35.15
N LYS A 168 35.04 16.84 35.72
CA LYS A 168 36.35 16.18 35.64
C LYS A 168 36.72 15.88 34.18
N PHE A 169 35.78 15.33 33.41
CA PHE A 169 36.01 15.06 31.99
C PHE A 169 36.28 16.33 31.18
N CYS A 170 35.52 17.41 31.39
CA CYS A 170 35.77 18.70 30.72
C CYS A 170 37.15 19.27 31.07
N HIS A 171 37.57 19.15 32.34
CA HIS A 171 38.88 19.58 32.78
C HIS A 171 40.00 18.75 32.13
N ASP A 172 39.86 17.42 32.12
CA ASP A 172 40.82 16.50 31.51
C ASP A 172 40.89 16.72 29.99
N PHE A 173 39.77 16.96 29.31
CA PHE A 173 39.75 17.27 27.88
C PHE A 173 40.48 18.58 27.57
N ALA A 174 40.26 19.63 28.38
CA ALA A 174 40.92 20.92 28.18
C ALA A 174 42.43 20.86 28.44
N THR A 175 42.86 20.14 29.48
CA THR A 175 44.26 20.18 29.94
C THR A 175 45.13 19.03 29.42
N ASN A 176 44.55 17.87 29.06
CA ASN A 176 45.30 16.68 28.67
C ASN A 176 45.18 16.39 27.16
N ALA A 177 46.30 16.53 26.44
CA ALA A 177 46.38 16.23 25.02
C ALA A 177 46.07 14.76 24.68
N THR A 178 46.37 13.83 25.58
CA THR A 178 46.07 12.40 25.41
C THR A 178 44.57 12.16 25.39
N THR A 179 43.82 12.80 26.30
CA THR A 179 42.36 12.72 26.34
C THR A 179 41.75 13.25 25.05
N ARG A 180 42.27 14.37 24.52
CA ARG A 180 41.84 14.91 23.23
C ARG A 180 42.14 13.95 22.07
N ALA A 181 43.32 13.33 22.04
CA ALA A 181 43.68 12.34 21.03
C ALA A 181 42.75 11.12 21.07
N ILE A 182 42.38 10.62 22.27
CA ILE A 182 41.43 9.52 22.44
C ILE A 182 40.05 9.90 21.89
N VAL A 183 39.54 11.10 22.23
CA VAL A 183 38.25 11.59 21.70
C VAL A 183 38.30 11.71 20.17
N ALA A 184 39.39 12.28 19.63
CA ALA A 184 39.55 12.47 18.19
C ALA A 184 39.64 11.13 17.43
N SER A 185 40.35 10.14 17.99
CA SER A 185 40.48 8.79 17.41
C SER A 185 39.19 7.97 17.44
N ARG A 186 38.24 8.32 18.31
CA ARG A 186 37.02 7.54 18.60
C ARG A 186 37.27 6.13 19.15
N GLU A 187 38.44 5.88 19.74
CA GLU A 187 38.82 4.54 20.23
C GLU A 187 38.68 4.35 21.75
N GLY A 188 38.27 5.39 22.49
CA GLY A 188 38.11 5.32 23.93
C GLY A 188 37.14 4.23 24.40
N ARG A 189 37.43 3.61 25.55
CA ARG A 189 36.62 2.54 26.16
C ARG A 189 35.12 2.91 26.22
N TRP A 190 34.82 4.10 26.73
CA TRP A 190 33.45 4.59 26.86
C TRP A 190 32.77 4.86 25.50
N ILE A 191 33.53 5.18 24.45
CA ILE A 191 32.99 5.38 23.09
C ILE A 191 32.49 4.05 22.56
N LYS A 192 33.30 3.00 22.66
CA LYS A 192 32.94 1.65 22.21
C LYS A 192 31.76 1.09 23.02
N ARG A 193 31.77 1.27 24.34
CA ARG A 193 30.65 0.87 25.21
C ARG A 193 29.36 1.59 24.85
N ASN A 194 29.38 2.91 24.74
CA ASN A 194 28.18 3.68 24.41
C ASN A 194 27.68 3.32 23.01
N ALA A 195 28.56 3.10 22.04
CA ALA A 195 28.18 2.63 20.72
C ALA A 195 27.52 1.25 20.76
N LEU A 196 28.07 0.28 21.51
CA LEU A 196 27.44 -1.03 21.73
C LEU A 196 26.08 -0.90 22.43
N TYR A 197 26.00 -0.04 23.44
CA TYR A 197 24.79 0.21 24.20
C TYR A 197 23.69 0.76 23.30
N THR A 198 23.90 1.90 22.63
CA THR A 198 22.93 2.51 21.73
C THR A 198 22.53 1.56 20.61
N ARG A 199 23.49 0.80 20.06
CA ARG A 199 23.23 -0.16 18.99
C ARG A 199 22.30 -1.31 19.40
N ASN A 200 22.42 -1.78 20.63
CA ASN A 200 21.74 -2.99 21.10
C ASN A 200 20.57 -2.71 22.04
N LEU A 201 20.39 -1.46 22.49
CA LEU A 201 19.38 -1.10 23.48
C LEU A 201 17.97 -1.57 23.09
N LEU A 202 17.56 -1.31 21.85
CA LEU A 202 16.24 -1.73 21.34
C LEU A 202 16.11 -3.26 21.25
N SER A 203 17.14 -3.95 20.75
CA SER A 203 17.13 -5.42 20.64
C SER A 203 17.11 -6.11 22.01
N VAL A 204 17.64 -5.46 23.05
CA VAL A 204 17.74 -6.04 24.40
C VAL A 204 16.50 -5.72 25.24
N VAL A 205 16.02 -4.48 25.17
CA VAL A 205 14.88 -4.05 26.00
C VAL A 205 13.54 -4.46 25.38
N GLY A 206 13.50 -4.61 24.05
CA GLY A 206 12.31 -5.00 23.30
C GLY A 206 11.33 -3.85 23.09
N GLU A 207 10.65 -3.87 21.94
CA GLU A 207 9.71 -2.80 21.55
C GLU A 207 8.51 -2.68 22.49
N GLN A 208 8.06 -3.79 23.08
CA GLN A 208 6.92 -3.80 24.01
C GLN A 208 7.21 -3.02 25.30
N ALA A 209 8.47 -3.02 25.76
CA ALA A 209 8.87 -2.31 26.98
C ALA A 209 8.91 -0.78 26.76
N LEU A 210 9.16 -0.30 25.53
CA LEU A 210 9.03 1.14 25.20
C LEU A 210 7.58 1.64 25.32
N LEU A 211 6.62 0.76 25.05
CA LEU A 211 5.19 1.06 25.12
C LEU A 211 4.59 0.80 26.52
N ALA A 212 5.33 0.09 27.38
CA ALA A 212 4.91 -0.21 28.74
C ALA A 212 5.22 0.96 29.68
N ASN A 213 4.19 1.54 30.28
CA ASN A 213 4.31 2.64 31.25
C ASN A 213 4.73 2.17 32.68
N ASP A 214 5.35 1.01 32.81
CA ASP A 214 5.62 0.34 34.09
C ASP A 214 7.08 0.49 34.58
N SER A 215 7.85 1.40 33.98
CA SER A 215 9.29 1.62 34.23
C SER A 215 10.22 0.43 33.92
N SER A 216 9.70 -0.64 33.32
CA SER A 216 10.49 -1.83 32.93
C SER A 216 11.61 -1.47 31.96
N TYR A 217 11.34 -0.57 31.00
CA TYR A 217 12.33 -0.07 30.05
C TYR A 217 13.57 0.49 30.76
N MET A 218 13.39 1.43 31.71
CA MET A 218 14.51 2.09 32.40
C MET A 218 15.34 1.11 33.22
N ARG A 219 14.68 0.13 33.85
CA ARG A 219 15.36 -0.92 34.61
C ARG A 219 16.23 -1.78 33.72
N LEU A 220 15.68 -2.30 32.62
CA LEU A 220 16.40 -3.16 31.67
C LEU A 220 17.53 -2.42 30.95
N ALA A 221 17.28 -1.18 30.53
CA ALA A 221 18.29 -0.30 29.93
C ALA A 221 19.48 -0.09 30.87
N ARG A 222 19.22 0.18 32.14
CA ARG A 222 20.26 0.37 33.17
C ARG A 222 21.02 -0.91 33.49
N GLU A 223 20.32 -2.04 33.61
CA GLU A 223 20.92 -3.36 33.81
C GLU A 223 21.86 -3.70 32.64
N PHE A 224 21.42 -3.48 31.41
CA PHE A 224 22.20 -3.71 30.21
C PHE A 224 23.45 -2.82 30.13
N PHE A 225 23.32 -1.52 30.43
CA PHE A 225 24.45 -0.60 30.45
C PHE A 225 25.54 -1.03 31.46
N ARG A 226 25.12 -1.44 32.67
CA ARG A 226 26.06 -1.93 33.69
C ARG A 226 26.75 -3.22 33.27
N TRP A 227 26.00 -4.14 32.66
CA TRP A 227 26.56 -5.38 32.14
C TRP A 227 27.59 -5.09 31.03
N LEU A 228 27.27 -4.21 30.08
CA LEU A 228 28.22 -3.79 29.04
C LEU A 228 29.47 -3.12 29.61
N ASP A 229 29.35 -2.31 30.66
CA ASP A 229 30.53 -1.70 31.28
C ASP A 229 31.48 -2.76 31.88
N LEU A 230 30.93 -3.83 32.46
CA LEU A 230 31.72 -4.93 33.04
C LEU A 230 32.34 -5.84 31.96
N HIS A 231 31.59 -6.17 30.91
CA HIS A 231 31.94 -7.20 29.92
C HIS A 231 32.44 -6.64 28.58
N LEU A 232 32.68 -5.33 28.48
CA LEU A 232 33.07 -4.69 27.23
C LEU A 232 34.25 -5.37 26.53
N GLU A 233 35.33 -5.63 27.27
CA GLU A 233 36.55 -6.20 26.69
C GLU A 233 36.31 -7.64 26.23
N ASP A 234 35.51 -8.42 26.98
CA ASP A 234 35.13 -9.78 26.60
C ASP A 234 34.33 -9.76 25.28
N VAL A 235 33.37 -8.84 25.14
CA VAL A 235 32.59 -8.66 23.91
C VAL A 235 33.47 -8.27 22.72
N LEU A 236 34.42 -7.34 22.90
CA LEU A 236 35.29 -6.89 21.81
C LEU A 236 36.36 -7.93 21.42
N GLN A 237 36.76 -8.79 22.36
CA GLN A 237 37.73 -9.86 22.13
C GLN A 237 37.08 -11.17 21.65
N ASP A 238 35.76 -11.27 21.72
CA ASP A 238 35.03 -12.45 21.26
C ASP A 238 35.35 -12.76 19.77
N PRO A 239 35.77 -14.00 19.46
CA PRO A 239 36.16 -14.37 18.09
C PRO A 239 35.01 -14.20 17.08
N GLU A 240 33.78 -14.45 17.48
CA GLU A 240 32.61 -14.30 16.63
C GLU A 240 32.28 -12.82 16.41
N TYR A 241 32.39 -11.98 17.45
CA TYR A 241 32.25 -10.53 17.32
C TYR A 241 33.26 -9.96 16.32
N GLN A 242 34.53 -10.35 16.44
CA GLN A 242 35.57 -9.91 15.52
C GLN A 242 35.34 -10.40 14.09
N ARG A 243 34.82 -11.62 13.92
CA ARG A 243 34.46 -12.17 12.61
C ARG A 243 33.31 -11.38 11.98
N LEU A 244 32.22 -11.15 12.72
CA LEU A 244 31.05 -10.40 12.24
C LEU A 244 31.41 -8.95 11.95
N SER A 245 32.15 -8.30 12.85
CA SER A 245 32.64 -6.93 12.65
C SER A 245 33.50 -6.81 11.40
N LYS A 246 34.37 -7.79 11.11
CA LYS A 246 35.17 -7.80 9.87
C LYS A 246 34.31 -7.98 8.63
N LEU A 247 33.35 -8.92 8.65
CA LEU A 247 32.43 -9.17 7.54
C LEU A 247 31.62 -7.92 7.18
N ASP A 248 31.11 -7.24 8.20
CA ASP A 248 30.27 -6.05 8.04
C ASP A 248 31.08 -4.75 7.87
N ALA A 249 32.41 -4.78 8.04
CA ALA A 249 33.28 -3.61 7.86
C ALA A 249 33.88 -3.49 6.44
N ILE A 250 33.69 -4.50 5.57
CA ILE A 250 34.21 -4.52 4.20
C ILE A 250 33.53 -3.44 3.33
N ASP A 251 32.30 -3.05 3.65
CA ASP A 251 31.47 -2.13 2.88
C ASP A 251 31.42 -0.72 3.53
N ARG A 252 32.53 0.02 3.42
CA ARG A 252 32.60 1.45 3.84
C ARG A 252 32.27 2.42 2.71
N THR A 253 31.68 1.96 1.61
CA THR A 253 31.32 2.85 0.50
C THR A 253 30.18 3.78 0.91
N SER A 254 30.28 5.02 0.44
CA SER A 254 29.40 6.14 0.81
C SER A 254 27.92 5.78 0.76
N THR A 255 27.11 6.49 1.56
CA THR A 255 25.63 6.41 1.72
C THR A 255 24.79 6.43 0.42
N HIS A 256 25.41 6.42 -0.76
CA HIS A 256 24.78 6.45 -2.08
C HIS A 256 25.14 5.27 -2.99
N GLU A 257 26.09 4.40 -2.61
CA GLU A 257 26.39 3.18 -3.36
C GLU A 257 25.73 1.97 -2.69
N SER A 258 25.09 1.14 -3.52
CA SER A 258 24.48 -0.12 -3.11
C SER A 258 25.53 -1.07 -2.53
N ASP A 259 25.29 -1.62 -1.34
CA ASP A 259 26.17 -2.58 -0.67
C ASP A 259 26.65 -3.66 -1.65
N ILE A 260 27.95 -3.98 -1.62
CA ILE A 260 28.60 -4.91 -2.54
C ILE A 260 27.88 -6.26 -2.56
N SER A 261 27.37 -6.73 -1.41
CA SER A 261 26.68 -8.02 -1.32
C SER A 261 25.28 -8.03 -1.93
N LEU A 262 24.59 -6.89 -1.97
CA LEU A 262 23.26 -6.77 -2.57
C LEU A 262 23.30 -6.29 -4.02
N ARG A 263 24.44 -5.76 -4.47
CA ARG A 263 24.62 -5.19 -5.81
C ARG A 263 24.11 -6.09 -6.95
N PRO A 264 24.41 -7.41 -6.99
CA PRO A 264 23.89 -8.27 -8.05
C PRO A 264 22.35 -8.32 -8.09
N ALA A 265 21.70 -8.36 -6.92
CA ALA A 265 20.24 -8.33 -6.86
C ALA A 265 19.71 -6.96 -7.28
N ILE A 266 20.29 -5.88 -6.77
CA ILE A 266 19.90 -4.50 -7.08
C ILE A 266 20.00 -4.20 -8.58
N ASP A 267 21.05 -4.67 -9.24
CA ASP A 267 21.25 -4.49 -10.68
C ASP A 267 20.19 -5.27 -11.49
N LEU A 268 19.77 -6.44 -11.02
CA LEU A 268 18.61 -7.16 -11.58
C LEU A 268 17.33 -6.34 -11.39
N TYR A 269 17.03 -5.88 -10.18
CA TYR A 269 15.81 -5.09 -9.95
C TYR A 269 15.78 -3.80 -10.78
N LYS A 270 16.90 -3.08 -10.91
CA LYS A 270 17.00 -1.84 -11.73
C LYS A 270 16.77 -2.08 -13.22
N SER A 271 17.00 -3.29 -13.71
CA SER A 271 16.77 -3.64 -15.11
C SER A 271 15.34 -4.10 -15.40
N LEU A 272 14.49 -4.23 -14.37
CA LEU A 272 13.06 -4.50 -14.54
C LEU A 272 12.29 -3.22 -14.92
N PRO A 273 11.34 -3.27 -15.86
CA PRO A 273 10.54 -2.12 -16.27
C PRO A 273 9.68 -1.56 -15.13
N GLY A 274 9.76 -0.24 -14.95
CA GLY A 274 9.01 0.51 -13.92
C GLY A 274 9.57 0.39 -12.50
N VAL A 275 10.71 -0.26 -12.30
CA VAL A 275 11.36 -0.39 -11.00
C VAL A 275 12.43 0.69 -10.80
N THR A 276 12.30 1.45 -9.72
CA THR A 276 13.33 2.40 -9.26
C THR A 276 13.59 2.15 -7.77
N ILE A 277 14.86 1.94 -7.42
CA ILE A 277 15.30 1.70 -6.03
C ILE A 277 15.67 3.02 -5.37
N ARG A 278 15.15 3.25 -4.16
CA ARG A 278 15.45 4.42 -3.34
C ARG A 278 16.66 4.20 -2.44
N TYR A 279 16.66 3.08 -1.72
CA TYR A 279 17.63 2.76 -0.67
C TYR A 279 17.78 1.24 -0.58
N SER A 280 18.95 0.78 -0.18
CA SER A 280 19.21 -0.63 0.16
C SER A 280 20.18 -0.72 1.33
N CYS A 281 19.98 -1.70 2.20
CA CYS A 281 20.94 -2.09 3.24
C CYS A 281 21.10 -3.61 3.27
N GLN A 282 22.33 -4.10 3.36
CA GLN A 282 22.63 -5.52 3.46
C GLN A 282 22.35 -6.13 4.85
N GLY A 283 22.08 -5.28 5.84
CA GLY A 283 21.94 -5.67 7.25
C GLY A 283 23.22 -6.25 7.85
N VAL A 284 23.26 -6.43 9.16
CA VAL A 284 24.39 -7.11 9.81
C VAL A 284 24.43 -8.60 9.47
N SER A 285 25.61 -9.21 9.43
CA SER A 285 25.72 -10.63 9.07
C SER A 285 25.24 -11.59 10.18
N GLY A 286 25.04 -11.11 11.41
CA GLY A 286 24.55 -11.91 12.53
C GLY A 286 24.63 -11.20 13.88
N LYS A 287 24.38 -11.96 14.94
CA LYS A 287 24.48 -11.53 16.34
C LYS A 287 25.39 -12.51 17.10
N ILE A 288 26.14 -12.00 18.07
CA ILE A 288 26.82 -12.86 19.05
C ILE A 288 25.87 -13.16 20.21
N LYS A 289 26.05 -14.32 20.86
CA LYS A 289 25.35 -14.66 22.09
C LYS A 289 26.33 -14.71 23.26
N LEU A 290 26.17 -13.81 24.23
CA LEU A 290 27.03 -13.77 25.42
C LEU A 290 26.17 -13.53 26.67
N ASP A 291 26.29 -14.41 27.66
CA ASP A 291 25.56 -14.35 28.94
C ASP A 291 24.05 -14.10 28.83
N GLY A 292 23.42 -14.64 27.78
CA GLY A 292 21.99 -14.48 27.51
C GLY A 292 21.61 -13.23 26.72
N TYR A 293 22.55 -12.35 26.39
CA TYR A 293 22.35 -11.23 25.48
C TYR A 293 22.68 -11.60 24.03
N GLU A 294 21.83 -11.17 23.10
CA GLU A 294 22.11 -11.20 21.67
C GLU A 294 22.60 -9.82 21.21
N LEU A 295 23.85 -9.72 20.76
CA LEU A 295 24.48 -8.43 20.45
C LEU A 295 24.87 -8.33 18.97
N LEU A 296 24.50 -7.19 18.39
CA LEU A 296 24.94 -6.69 17.10
C LEU A 296 26.33 -6.07 17.22
N ALA A 297 27.18 -6.35 16.24
CA ALA A 297 28.45 -5.66 16.09
C ALA A 297 28.26 -4.17 15.75
N ILE A 298 29.20 -3.32 16.16
CA ILE A 298 29.19 -1.89 15.77
C ILE A 298 29.58 -1.77 14.29
N THR A 299 28.58 -1.59 13.43
CA THR A 299 28.74 -1.50 11.97
C THR A 299 27.79 -0.44 11.42
N PRO A 300 28.00 0.09 10.20
CA PRO A 300 27.12 1.09 9.61
C PRO A 300 25.77 0.51 9.12
N HIS A 301 25.62 -0.80 9.05
CA HIS A 301 24.41 -1.45 8.53
C HIS A 301 23.30 -1.54 9.58
N GLU A 302 22.04 -1.66 9.17
CA GLU A 302 20.91 -1.89 10.08
C GLU A 302 20.88 -3.34 10.60
N GLU A 303 20.00 -3.64 11.57
CA GLU A 303 19.80 -5.02 12.03
C GLU A 303 19.29 -5.92 10.90
N PHE A 304 18.33 -5.44 10.12
CA PHE A 304 17.70 -6.21 9.04
C PHE A 304 18.14 -5.68 7.68
N ALA A 305 18.45 -6.60 6.76
CA ALA A 305 18.68 -6.26 5.37
C ALA A 305 17.36 -5.78 4.74
N SER A 306 17.44 -4.82 3.84
CA SER A 306 16.27 -4.32 3.11
C SER A 306 16.61 -3.68 1.77
N ILE A 307 15.61 -3.61 0.90
CA ILE A 307 15.59 -2.84 -0.34
C ILE A 307 14.27 -2.07 -0.39
N SER A 308 14.37 -0.75 -0.56
CA SER A 308 13.23 0.15 -0.66
C SER A 308 13.11 0.70 -2.08
N PHE A 309 11.89 0.67 -2.62
CA PHE A 309 11.57 1.13 -3.96
C PHE A 309 10.98 2.55 -3.90
N SER A 310 11.46 3.43 -4.78
CA SER A 310 10.78 4.71 -5.07
C SER A 310 9.67 4.55 -6.10
N SER A 311 9.79 3.55 -6.98
CA SER A 311 8.71 3.13 -7.87
C SER A 311 8.81 1.64 -8.18
N ILE A 312 7.68 0.99 -8.40
CA ILE A 312 7.59 -0.38 -8.92
C ILE A 312 6.39 -0.46 -9.87
N SER A 313 6.52 -1.14 -11.00
CA SER A 313 5.37 -1.41 -11.87
C SER A 313 4.42 -2.40 -11.20
N TYR A 314 3.13 -2.31 -11.51
CA TYR A 314 2.12 -3.25 -10.99
C TYR A 314 2.48 -4.70 -11.34
N LEU A 315 2.94 -4.97 -12.57
CA LEU A 315 3.38 -6.30 -13.01
C LEU A 315 4.46 -6.89 -12.11
N ILE A 316 5.48 -6.08 -11.79
CA ILE A 316 6.59 -6.54 -10.96
C ILE A 316 6.17 -6.67 -9.50
N HIS A 317 5.35 -5.74 -8.99
CA HIS A 317 4.78 -5.83 -7.65
C HIS A 317 3.98 -7.13 -7.44
N ASP A 318 3.15 -7.50 -8.40
CA ASP A 318 2.34 -8.72 -8.36
C ASP A 318 3.21 -9.96 -8.48
N ALA A 319 4.15 -9.94 -9.42
CA ALA A 319 5.06 -11.05 -9.62
C ALA A 319 5.91 -11.32 -8.38
N ILE A 320 6.30 -10.28 -7.63
CA ILE A 320 6.92 -10.40 -6.32
C ILE A 320 5.92 -11.02 -5.33
N SER A 321 4.74 -10.42 -5.17
CA SER A 321 3.73 -10.84 -4.17
C SER A 321 3.29 -12.30 -4.33
N ALA A 322 3.16 -12.78 -5.57
CA ALA A 322 2.82 -14.16 -5.88
C ALA A 322 3.94 -15.16 -5.51
N ARG A 323 5.19 -14.70 -5.48
CA ARG A 323 6.38 -15.54 -5.24
C ARG A 323 6.92 -15.44 -3.82
N LEU A 324 6.52 -14.44 -3.03
CA LEU A 324 7.02 -14.24 -1.66
C LEU A 324 6.88 -15.48 -0.77
N GLN A 325 5.83 -16.30 -0.94
CA GLN A 325 5.65 -17.53 -0.17
C GLN A 325 6.78 -18.56 -0.38
N GLN A 326 7.52 -18.48 -1.50
CA GLN A 326 8.65 -19.35 -1.82
C GLN A 326 9.96 -18.87 -1.16
N PHE A 327 9.99 -17.61 -0.69
CA PHE A 327 11.19 -16.93 -0.18
C PHE A 327 11.02 -16.55 1.29
N THR A 328 11.21 -17.52 2.18
CA THR A 328 10.97 -17.39 3.63
C THR A 328 11.83 -16.35 4.34
N ALA A 329 12.95 -15.93 3.75
CA ALA A 329 13.81 -14.89 4.32
C ALA A 329 13.33 -13.47 3.95
N ILE A 330 12.36 -13.33 3.04
CA ILE A 330 11.86 -12.05 2.54
C ILE A 330 10.47 -11.77 3.12
N THR A 331 10.28 -10.57 3.64
CA THR A 331 8.98 -10.05 4.11
C THR A 331 8.75 -8.62 3.62
N THR A 332 7.48 -8.25 3.50
CA THR A 332 7.02 -6.88 3.24
C THR A 332 6.52 -6.18 4.51
N GLU A 333 6.59 -6.85 5.67
CA GLU A 333 6.15 -6.31 6.94
C GLU A 333 6.99 -5.10 7.38
N ARG A 334 6.34 -4.18 8.10
CA ARG A 334 6.98 -2.98 8.66
C ARG A 334 7.63 -3.29 10.00
N ILE A 335 8.67 -2.53 10.38
CA ILE A 335 9.16 -2.49 11.77
C ILE A 335 8.39 -1.35 12.45
N PRO A 336 7.76 -1.59 13.60
CA PRO A 336 7.16 -0.52 14.40
C PRO A 336 8.18 0.61 14.64
N CYS A 337 7.73 1.87 14.58
CA CYS A 337 8.55 3.07 14.80
C CYS A 337 9.60 3.42 13.72
N ASN A 338 9.81 2.60 12.68
CA ASN A 338 10.68 2.95 11.55
C ASN A 338 9.81 3.42 10.35
N PHE A 339 9.56 4.73 10.26
CA PHE A 339 8.61 5.37 9.34
C PHE A 339 9.09 5.44 7.87
N THR A 340 9.51 4.33 7.28
CA THR A 340 9.79 4.29 5.83
C THR A 340 8.49 4.17 5.05
N ASN A 341 8.02 5.29 4.48
CA ASN A 341 6.79 5.40 3.67
C ASN A 341 6.89 4.78 2.25
N GLY A 342 7.72 3.74 2.05
CA GLY A 342 7.97 3.13 0.73
C GLY A 342 7.62 1.64 0.66
N ILE A 343 7.57 1.09 -0.56
CA ILE A 343 7.50 -0.37 -0.79
C ILE A 343 8.88 -0.93 -0.42
N ILE A 344 8.91 -1.95 0.44
CA ILE A 344 10.14 -2.51 0.98
C ILE A 344 10.10 -4.03 0.94
N LEU A 345 11.21 -4.65 0.53
CA LEU A 345 11.48 -6.05 0.81
C LEU A 345 12.56 -6.09 1.89
N ARG A 346 12.30 -6.84 2.95
CA ARG A 346 13.13 -6.90 4.15
C ARG A 346 13.42 -8.33 4.56
N SER A 347 14.54 -8.52 5.23
CA SER A 347 14.89 -9.74 5.93
C SER A 347 13.94 -10.05 7.09
N THR A 348 13.64 -11.34 7.30
CA THR A 348 12.97 -11.88 8.50
C THR A 348 13.92 -12.12 9.67
N GLY A 349 15.19 -11.71 9.55
CA GLY A 349 16.24 -11.87 10.56
C GLY A 349 17.45 -12.68 10.09
N ASN A 350 17.34 -13.40 8.96
CA ASN A 350 18.47 -14.07 8.31
C ASN A 350 18.95 -13.28 7.10
N ASN A 351 19.81 -12.29 7.35
CA ASN A 351 20.28 -11.36 6.31
C ASN A 351 21.11 -12.04 5.22
N LEU A 352 21.87 -13.09 5.55
CA LEU A 352 22.65 -13.82 4.55
C LEU A 352 21.74 -14.54 3.56
N ARG A 353 20.75 -15.28 4.08
CA ARG A 353 19.76 -15.98 3.25
C ARG A 353 18.88 -14.99 2.49
N PHE A 354 18.53 -13.86 3.09
CA PHE A 354 17.81 -12.78 2.41
C PHE A 354 18.57 -12.29 1.16
N ARG A 355 19.89 -12.08 1.23
CA ARG A 355 20.69 -11.64 0.08
C ARG A 355 20.61 -12.63 -1.08
N GLU A 356 20.67 -13.93 -0.78
CA GLU A 356 20.55 -15.02 -1.77
C GLU A 356 19.14 -15.09 -2.36
N GLU A 357 18.11 -15.14 -1.52
CA GLU A 357 16.71 -15.24 -1.94
C GLU A 357 16.26 -14.00 -2.72
N LEU A 358 16.73 -12.81 -2.35
CA LEU A 358 16.44 -11.56 -3.08
C LEU A 358 17.01 -11.61 -4.50
N TYR A 359 18.24 -12.12 -4.67
CA TYR A 359 18.84 -12.32 -5.99
C TYR A 359 18.04 -13.33 -6.83
N LEU A 360 17.66 -14.45 -6.24
CA LEU A 360 16.87 -15.49 -6.92
C LEU A 360 15.49 -14.99 -7.34
N LEU A 361 14.82 -14.21 -6.47
CA LEU A 361 13.56 -13.55 -6.81
C LEU A 361 13.76 -12.60 -7.99
N GLY A 362 14.79 -11.75 -7.96
CA GLY A 362 15.14 -10.87 -9.08
C GLY A 362 15.36 -11.64 -10.40
N LEU A 363 16.05 -12.78 -10.35
CA LEU A 363 16.28 -13.63 -11.52
C LEU A 363 14.96 -14.21 -12.08
N GLN A 364 14.08 -14.71 -11.22
CA GLN A 364 12.78 -15.26 -11.65
C GLN A 364 11.91 -14.20 -12.34
N LEU A 365 11.95 -12.96 -11.84
CA LEU A 365 11.23 -11.84 -12.45
C LEU A 365 11.77 -11.49 -13.84
N HIS A 366 13.09 -11.54 -14.01
CA HIS A 366 13.74 -11.35 -15.30
C HIS A 366 13.39 -12.43 -16.33
N GLN A 367 13.39 -13.70 -15.90
CA GLN A 367 12.99 -14.82 -16.75
C GLN A 367 11.53 -14.67 -17.22
N MET A 368 10.62 -14.32 -16.31
CA MET A 368 9.22 -14.08 -16.64
C MET A 368 9.02 -13.02 -17.72
N LEU A 369 9.78 -11.91 -17.68
CA LEU A 369 9.67 -10.87 -18.71
C LEU A 369 10.30 -11.28 -20.04
N SER A 370 11.38 -12.06 -20.00
CA SER A 370 12.05 -12.57 -21.20
C SER A 370 11.14 -13.48 -22.01
N GLU A 371 10.28 -14.26 -21.34
CA GLU A 371 9.28 -15.13 -21.97
C GLU A 371 8.09 -14.33 -22.56
N SER A 372 7.70 -13.23 -21.91
CA SER A 372 6.59 -12.37 -22.33
C SER A 372 6.92 -11.47 -23.55
N GLN A 373 8.19 -11.08 -23.73
CA GLN A 373 8.64 -10.21 -24.84
C GLN A 373 8.53 -10.85 -26.24
N HIS A 374 8.18 -12.14 -26.35
CA HIS A 374 7.93 -12.80 -27.63
C HIS A 374 6.53 -12.58 -28.22
N LYS A 375 5.65 -11.80 -27.57
CA LYS A 375 4.34 -11.39 -28.12
C LYS A 375 4.26 -9.87 -28.18
N GLN A 376 4.53 -9.30 -29.36
CA GLN A 376 4.59 -7.86 -29.60
C GLN A 376 3.19 -7.25 -29.80
N GLU A 377 2.82 -6.32 -28.92
CA GLU A 377 1.92 -5.19 -29.18
C GLU A 377 2.41 -3.97 -28.37
N PRO A 378 2.04 -2.72 -28.74
CA PRO A 378 2.65 -1.52 -28.14
C PRO A 378 2.23 -1.36 -26.68
N GLU A 379 3.21 -1.42 -25.77
CA GLU A 379 2.98 -1.32 -24.33
C GLU A 379 2.35 0.04 -23.96
N PRO A 380 1.21 0.06 -23.23
CA PRO A 380 0.72 1.27 -22.58
C PRO A 380 1.77 1.78 -21.57
N PRO A 381 1.73 3.07 -21.17
CA PRO A 381 2.68 3.61 -20.20
C PRO A 381 2.67 2.77 -18.92
N VAL A 382 3.84 2.27 -18.51
CA VAL A 382 4.03 1.44 -17.33
C VAL A 382 3.57 2.22 -16.08
N GLN A 383 2.35 1.94 -15.63
CA GLN A 383 1.78 2.57 -14.45
C GLN A 383 2.57 2.07 -13.22
N CYS A 384 3.14 3.01 -12.47
CA CYS A 384 4.06 2.71 -11.37
C CYS A 384 3.43 3.08 -10.03
N LEU A 385 3.50 2.17 -9.06
CA LEU A 385 3.18 2.41 -7.67
C LEU A 385 4.26 3.28 -7.04
N LYS A 386 3.86 4.35 -6.34
CA LYS A 386 4.78 5.32 -5.72
C LYS A 386 4.62 5.46 -4.20
N THR A 387 3.50 5.02 -3.61
CA THR A 387 3.19 5.16 -2.18
C THR A 387 2.47 3.93 -1.61
N TRP A 388 2.58 3.70 -0.29
CA TRP A 388 2.02 2.50 0.35
C TRP A 388 0.49 2.45 0.43
N GLU A 389 -0.19 3.60 0.37
CA GLU A 389 -1.66 3.68 0.29
C GLU A 389 -2.20 2.86 -0.91
N THR A 390 -1.35 2.62 -1.92
CA THR A 390 -1.60 1.78 -3.10
C THR A 390 -0.79 0.47 -3.13
N ALA A 391 -0.05 0.10 -2.08
CA ALA A 391 0.75 -1.15 -2.07
C ALA A 391 -0.02 -2.33 -1.46
N ASN A 392 -0.80 -2.09 -0.41
CA ASN A 392 -1.72 -3.09 0.16
C ASN A 392 -3.03 -3.18 -0.62
N HIS A 393 -3.41 -2.10 -1.31
CA HIS A 393 -4.58 -2.04 -2.19
C HIS A 393 -4.18 -1.31 -3.49
N PRO A 394 -3.41 -1.93 -4.39
CA PRO A 394 -3.10 -1.30 -5.66
C PRO A 394 -4.40 -1.00 -6.39
N GLU A 395 -4.55 0.25 -6.82
CA GLU A 395 -5.50 0.59 -7.87
C GLU A 395 -4.98 -0.09 -9.13
N TYR A 396 -5.35 -1.35 -9.33
CA TYR A 396 -5.02 -2.06 -10.55
C TYR A 396 -5.79 -1.40 -11.68
N PRO A 397 -5.11 -0.81 -12.69
CA PRO A 397 -5.81 -0.45 -13.89
C PRO A 397 -6.40 -1.75 -14.44
N PRO A 398 -7.70 -1.75 -14.76
CA PRO A 398 -8.35 -2.97 -15.18
C PRO A 398 -7.73 -3.50 -16.49
N HIS A 399 -7.44 -4.81 -16.55
CA HIS A 399 -6.73 -5.44 -17.67
C HIS A 399 -7.66 -6.17 -18.63
N ILE A 400 -7.41 -5.98 -19.94
CA ILE A 400 -8.27 -6.45 -21.04
C ILE A 400 -8.09 -7.94 -21.33
N ASP A 401 -6.90 -8.50 -21.08
CA ASP A 401 -6.49 -9.79 -21.66
C ASP A 401 -6.71 -11.02 -20.75
N HIS A 402 -7.32 -10.84 -19.57
CA HIS A 402 -7.49 -11.92 -18.59
C HIS A 402 -8.95 -12.30 -18.38
N ALA A 403 -9.19 -13.58 -18.08
CA ALA A 403 -10.53 -14.11 -17.84
C ALA A 403 -11.25 -13.32 -16.73
N GLY A 404 -12.45 -12.80 -17.03
CA GLY A 404 -13.21 -11.96 -16.10
C GLY A 404 -12.63 -10.56 -15.87
N GLY A 405 -11.65 -10.12 -16.67
CA GLY A 405 -11.05 -8.78 -16.58
C GLY A 405 -10.22 -8.53 -15.32
N ILE A 406 -9.76 -9.59 -14.64
CA ILE A 406 -8.98 -9.52 -13.40
C ILE A 406 -7.67 -10.30 -13.54
N LEU A 407 -6.58 -9.77 -12.95
CA LEU A 407 -5.31 -10.48 -12.91
C LEU A 407 -5.40 -11.74 -12.02
N PRO A 408 -4.90 -12.91 -12.44
CA PRO A 408 -4.93 -14.13 -11.62
C PRO A 408 -4.33 -13.95 -10.22
N ALA A 409 -3.22 -13.22 -10.10
CA ALA A 409 -2.58 -12.95 -8.81
C ALA A 409 -3.44 -12.08 -7.89
N ARG A 410 -4.16 -11.09 -8.45
CA ARG A 410 -5.10 -10.24 -7.71
C ARG A 410 -6.29 -11.06 -7.23
N LEU A 411 -6.83 -11.92 -8.09
CA LEU A 411 -7.89 -12.86 -7.73
C LEU A 411 -7.45 -13.75 -6.54
N THR A 412 -6.31 -14.43 -6.65
CA THR A 412 -5.76 -15.25 -5.57
C THR A 412 -5.55 -14.44 -4.29
N TRP A 413 -5.04 -13.20 -4.39
CA TRP A 413 -4.83 -12.32 -3.24
C TRP A 413 -6.14 -11.92 -2.55
N LEU A 414 -7.18 -11.56 -3.32
CA LEU A 414 -8.51 -11.21 -2.81
C LEU A 414 -9.18 -12.39 -2.08
N CYS A 415 -8.85 -13.61 -2.50
CA CYS A 415 -9.37 -14.85 -1.94
C CYS A 415 -8.48 -15.45 -0.84
N ARG A 416 -7.52 -14.70 -0.26
CA ARG A 416 -6.77 -15.14 0.93
C ARG A 416 -7.55 -14.84 2.21
N THR A 417 -7.24 -15.58 3.28
CA THR A 417 -7.89 -15.44 4.60
C THR A 417 -7.90 -14.01 5.13
N GLU A 418 -6.86 -13.21 4.88
CA GLU A 418 -6.77 -11.83 5.37
C GLU A 418 -7.71 -10.86 4.63
N ASN A 419 -8.12 -11.21 3.41
CA ASN A 419 -8.89 -10.32 2.53
C ASN A 419 -10.31 -10.84 2.23
N ILE A 420 -10.57 -12.13 2.47
CA ILE A 420 -11.78 -12.82 2.01
C ILE A 420 -13.06 -12.15 2.52
N GLU A 421 -13.11 -11.67 3.75
CA GLU A 421 -14.32 -11.05 4.30
C GLU A 421 -14.71 -9.79 3.53
N ASN A 422 -13.74 -8.91 3.28
CA ASN A 422 -13.98 -7.70 2.50
C ASN A 422 -14.37 -8.04 1.05
N THR A 423 -13.70 -9.03 0.44
CA THR A 423 -14.01 -9.52 -0.90
C THR A 423 -15.44 -10.06 -0.97
N LEU A 424 -15.86 -10.91 -0.03
CA LEU A 424 -17.21 -11.47 0.01
C LEU A 424 -18.28 -10.42 0.34
N SER A 425 -17.94 -9.40 1.15
CA SER A 425 -18.82 -8.24 1.37
C SER A 425 -19.11 -7.52 0.05
N LEU A 426 -18.07 -7.19 -0.71
CA LEU A 426 -18.20 -6.59 -2.04
C LEU A 426 -18.98 -7.50 -2.99
N LEU A 427 -18.70 -8.81 -2.95
CA LEU A 427 -19.40 -9.79 -3.77
C LEU A 427 -20.88 -9.94 -3.40
N SER A 428 -21.26 -9.70 -2.14
CA SER A 428 -22.64 -9.68 -1.69
C SER A 428 -23.40 -8.49 -2.30
N HIS A 429 -22.82 -7.28 -2.29
CA HIS A 429 -23.41 -6.12 -2.98
C HIS A 429 -23.51 -6.36 -4.49
N PHE A 430 -22.44 -6.89 -5.07
CA PHE A 430 -22.35 -7.27 -6.47
C PHE A 430 -23.46 -8.25 -6.89
N ASN A 431 -23.79 -9.22 -6.03
CA ASN A 431 -24.81 -10.22 -6.30
C ASN A 431 -26.22 -9.62 -6.42
N HIS A 432 -26.51 -8.53 -5.72
CA HIS A 432 -27.77 -7.79 -5.90
C HIS A 432 -27.84 -7.14 -7.29
N TRP A 433 -26.73 -6.53 -7.76
CA TRP A 433 -26.64 -6.01 -9.13
C TRP A 433 -26.82 -7.10 -10.20
N ALA A 434 -26.20 -8.28 -10.02
CA ALA A 434 -26.37 -9.41 -10.93
C ALA A 434 -27.84 -9.90 -11.03
N LYS A 435 -28.66 -9.63 -10.00
CA LYS A 435 -30.08 -9.98 -9.94
C LYS A 435 -31.02 -8.85 -10.38
N ALA A 436 -30.53 -7.62 -10.56
CA ALA A 436 -31.34 -6.44 -10.85
C ALA A 436 -31.84 -6.41 -12.31
N ARG A 437 -32.81 -7.28 -12.63
CA ARG A 437 -33.41 -7.43 -13.97
C ARG A 437 -33.97 -6.12 -14.54
N ASP A 438 -34.52 -5.29 -13.66
CA ASP A 438 -35.15 -4.02 -14.02
C ASP A 438 -34.14 -2.89 -14.27
N LEU A 439 -32.87 -3.09 -13.90
CA LEU A 439 -31.83 -2.07 -13.97
C LEU A 439 -30.80 -2.36 -15.06
N LEU A 440 -30.38 -3.61 -15.22
CA LEU A 440 -29.29 -4.01 -16.13
C LEU A 440 -29.75 -4.98 -17.23
N TYR A 441 -29.10 -4.88 -18.38
CA TYR A 441 -29.30 -5.79 -19.52
C TYR A 441 -28.85 -7.23 -19.20
N TYR A 442 -29.45 -8.22 -19.87
CA TYR A 442 -29.18 -9.64 -19.61
C TYR A 442 -27.70 -10.00 -19.81
N GLU A 443 -27.08 -9.53 -20.89
CA GLU A 443 -25.69 -9.82 -21.26
C GLU A 443 -24.71 -9.37 -20.16
N ASP A 444 -24.88 -8.14 -19.69
CA ASP A 444 -24.08 -7.58 -18.61
C ASP A 444 -24.30 -8.33 -17.29
N ARG A 445 -25.55 -8.73 -16.99
CA ARG A 445 -25.84 -9.58 -15.81
C ARG A 445 -25.13 -10.93 -15.90
N GLN A 446 -25.02 -11.54 -17.08
CA GLN A 446 -24.24 -12.77 -17.27
C GLN A 446 -22.74 -12.54 -17.03
N GLY A 447 -22.20 -11.42 -17.52
CA GLY A 447 -20.85 -10.98 -17.19
C GLY A 447 -20.61 -10.89 -15.68
N LEU A 448 -21.60 -10.36 -14.94
CA LEU A 448 -21.53 -10.30 -13.49
C LEU A 448 -21.53 -11.72 -12.88
N TYR A 449 -22.43 -12.60 -13.29
CA TYR A 449 -22.44 -14.00 -12.81
C TYR A 449 -21.13 -14.75 -13.11
N ALA A 450 -20.50 -14.48 -14.25
CA ALA A 450 -19.21 -15.08 -14.61
C ALA A 450 -18.10 -14.63 -13.65
N ILE A 451 -18.03 -13.34 -13.33
CA ILE A 451 -17.11 -12.80 -12.32
C ILE A 451 -17.36 -13.43 -10.95
N LYS A 452 -18.62 -13.49 -10.51
CA LYS A 452 -18.95 -14.13 -9.23
C LYS A 452 -18.50 -15.59 -9.17
N THR A 453 -18.71 -16.32 -10.26
CA THR A 453 -18.28 -17.71 -10.39
C THR A 453 -16.76 -17.83 -10.22
N LEU A 454 -16.00 -16.94 -10.85
CA LEU A 454 -14.55 -16.91 -10.80
C LEU A 454 -14.02 -16.67 -9.38
N PHE A 455 -14.61 -15.74 -8.63
CA PHE A 455 -14.26 -15.50 -7.22
C PHE A 455 -14.60 -16.69 -6.31
N LEU A 456 -15.79 -17.28 -6.45
CA LEU A 456 -16.19 -18.43 -5.63
C LEU A 456 -15.35 -19.67 -5.96
N SER A 457 -14.96 -19.86 -7.23
CA SER A 457 -14.07 -20.94 -7.63
C SER A 457 -12.70 -20.81 -6.97
N GLU A 458 -12.07 -19.63 -7.05
CA GLU A 458 -10.76 -19.37 -6.43
C GLU A 458 -10.83 -19.50 -4.90
N ALA A 459 -11.83 -18.90 -4.25
CA ALA A 459 -12.00 -18.97 -2.81
C ALA A 459 -12.22 -20.41 -2.33
N TYR A 460 -12.94 -21.23 -3.11
CA TYR A 460 -13.10 -22.65 -2.82
C TYR A 460 -11.78 -23.41 -2.96
N GLN A 461 -11.01 -23.16 -4.02
CA GLN A 461 -9.71 -23.79 -4.23
C GLN A 461 -8.69 -23.43 -3.14
N ASN A 462 -8.74 -22.18 -2.64
CA ASN A 462 -7.93 -21.72 -1.51
C ASN A 462 -8.43 -22.22 -0.14
N GLY A 463 -9.58 -22.89 -0.09
CA GLY A 463 -10.17 -23.42 1.14
C GLY A 463 -10.72 -22.35 2.09
N THR A 464 -10.94 -21.12 1.61
CA THR A 464 -11.49 -20.04 2.44
C THR A 464 -13.00 -20.11 2.56
N ILE A 465 -13.69 -20.73 1.59
CA ILE A 465 -15.14 -21.01 1.65
C ILE A 465 -15.42 -22.51 1.53
N GLN A 466 -16.60 -22.93 1.97
CA GLN A 466 -17.01 -24.33 1.99
C GLN A 466 -18.23 -24.56 1.10
N LEU A 467 -18.27 -25.71 0.41
CA LEU A 467 -19.47 -26.18 -0.28
C LEU A 467 -20.40 -26.84 0.76
N THR A 468 -21.61 -26.30 0.95
CA THR A 468 -22.48 -26.68 2.09
C THR A 468 -23.78 -27.38 1.71
N GLY A 469 -24.27 -27.23 0.48
CA GLY A 469 -25.50 -27.91 0.11
C GLY A 469 -25.86 -27.88 -1.36
N TYR A 470 -26.80 -28.76 -1.71
CA TYR A 470 -27.43 -28.84 -3.02
C TYR A 470 -28.91 -28.44 -2.91
N ILE A 471 -29.35 -27.59 -3.83
CA ILE A 471 -30.75 -27.20 -3.98
C ILE A 471 -31.26 -27.86 -5.26
N ASP A 472 -32.07 -28.91 -5.11
CA ASP A 472 -32.61 -29.67 -6.23
C ASP A 472 -33.71 -28.86 -6.94
N GLY A 473 -33.40 -28.41 -8.16
CA GLY A 473 -34.33 -27.71 -9.03
C GLY A 473 -35.11 -28.64 -9.96
N SER A 474 -34.74 -29.92 -10.06
CA SER A 474 -35.37 -30.86 -11.00
C SER A 474 -36.87 -31.08 -10.79
N PRO A 475 -37.45 -30.94 -9.57
CA PRO A 475 -38.90 -31.03 -9.42
C PRO A 475 -39.66 -29.94 -10.18
N ALA A 476 -39.02 -28.80 -10.44
CA ALA A 476 -39.62 -27.70 -11.21
C ALA A 476 -39.53 -27.92 -12.73
N PHE A 477 -38.63 -28.80 -13.20
CA PHE A 477 -38.27 -28.97 -14.61
C PHE A 477 -39.48 -29.21 -15.54
N PRO A 478 -40.42 -30.14 -15.26
CA PRO A 478 -41.55 -30.38 -16.15
C PRO A 478 -42.49 -29.18 -16.30
N PHE A 479 -42.59 -28.32 -15.27
CA PHE A 479 -43.48 -27.16 -15.29
C PHE A 479 -43.02 -26.05 -16.25
N HIS A 480 -41.77 -26.11 -16.71
CA HIS A 480 -41.23 -25.16 -17.68
C HIS A 480 -41.45 -25.59 -19.14
N LEU A 481 -42.01 -26.79 -19.36
CA LEU A 481 -42.23 -27.38 -20.67
C LEU A 481 -43.73 -27.38 -21.02
N MET A 482 -44.07 -26.85 -22.19
CA MET A 482 -45.43 -26.76 -22.72
C MET A 482 -45.78 -28.02 -23.53
N VAL A 483 -45.72 -29.19 -22.87
CA VAL A 483 -45.84 -30.52 -23.50
C VAL A 483 -47.10 -30.66 -24.37
N ASP A 484 -48.26 -30.25 -23.86
CA ASP A 484 -49.54 -30.36 -24.58
C ASP A 484 -49.56 -29.50 -25.86
N TYR A 485 -48.99 -28.29 -25.77
CA TYR A 485 -48.92 -27.35 -26.90
C TYR A 485 -47.93 -27.86 -27.95
N ALA A 486 -46.72 -28.27 -27.53
CA ALA A 486 -45.72 -28.90 -28.38
C ALA A 486 -46.27 -30.10 -29.16
N THR A 487 -47.01 -30.97 -28.48
CA THR A 487 -47.62 -32.16 -29.10
C THR A 487 -48.61 -31.77 -30.20
N THR A 488 -49.45 -30.76 -29.93
CA THR A 488 -50.45 -30.27 -30.89
C THR A 488 -49.77 -29.67 -32.12
N MET A 489 -48.78 -28.79 -31.93
CA MET A 489 -48.06 -28.10 -33.01
C MET A 489 -47.22 -29.07 -33.85
N ALA A 490 -46.55 -30.04 -33.22
CA ALA A 490 -45.81 -31.08 -33.93
C ALA A 490 -46.73 -31.96 -34.80
N THR A 491 -47.94 -32.25 -34.30
CA THR A 491 -48.95 -33.00 -35.06
C THR A 491 -49.47 -32.21 -36.26
N GLU A 492 -49.71 -30.91 -36.10
CA GLU A 492 -50.10 -30.04 -37.22
C GLU A 492 -48.96 -29.93 -38.24
N THR A 493 -47.72 -29.76 -37.77
CA THR A 493 -46.52 -29.71 -38.62
C THR A 493 -46.34 -30.97 -39.45
N ILE A 494 -46.47 -32.17 -38.87
CA ILE A 494 -46.35 -33.42 -39.64
C ILE A 494 -47.47 -33.51 -40.69
N LEU A 495 -48.70 -33.16 -40.36
CA LEU A 495 -49.82 -33.21 -41.30
C LEU A 495 -49.62 -32.23 -42.47
N GLU A 496 -49.23 -30.98 -42.19
CA GLU A 496 -48.94 -29.96 -43.21
C GLU A 496 -47.76 -30.37 -44.08
N THR A 497 -46.65 -30.77 -43.46
CA THR A 497 -45.41 -31.16 -44.18
C THR A 497 -45.64 -32.36 -45.09
N LEU A 498 -46.50 -33.32 -44.69
CA LEU A 498 -46.86 -34.47 -45.51
C LEU A 498 -47.92 -34.14 -46.59
N ASN A 499 -48.63 -33.01 -46.48
CA ASN A 499 -49.59 -32.56 -47.49
C ASN A 499 -48.91 -31.84 -48.66
N ASP A 500 -47.83 -31.09 -48.37
CA ASP A 500 -47.13 -30.23 -49.35
C ASP A 500 -45.88 -30.88 -49.99
N ILE A 501 -45.77 -32.22 -50.00
CA ILE A 501 -44.57 -32.92 -50.51
C ILE A 501 -44.50 -32.87 -52.05
N GLU A 502 -43.88 -31.82 -52.58
CA GLU A 502 -43.21 -31.82 -53.89
C GLU A 502 -41.70 -32.07 -53.68
N ASP A 503 -41.32 -33.34 -53.53
CA ASP A 503 -39.92 -33.84 -53.57
C ASP A 503 -38.87 -33.05 -52.77
N ASN A 504 -39.25 -32.53 -51.59
CA ASN A 504 -38.37 -31.74 -50.72
C ASN A 504 -37.61 -32.64 -49.72
N GLN A 505 -36.28 -32.56 -49.71
CA GLN A 505 -35.41 -33.25 -48.74
C GLN A 505 -35.70 -32.85 -47.28
N GLN A 506 -36.30 -31.69 -47.05
CA GLN A 506 -36.70 -31.21 -45.72
C GLN A 506 -37.87 -32.01 -45.10
N ALA A 507 -38.58 -32.83 -45.89
CA ALA A 507 -39.69 -33.66 -45.38
C ALA A 507 -39.24 -35.00 -44.76
N GLU A 508 -37.94 -35.31 -44.75
CA GLU A 508 -37.44 -36.60 -44.23
C GLU A 508 -37.75 -36.87 -42.74
N PRO A 509 -37.64 -35.90 -41.81
CA PRO A 509 -38.05 -36.12 -40.42
C PRO A 509 -39.55 -36.45 -40.31
N ALA A 510 -40.40 -35.75 -41.06
CA ALA A 510 -41.84 -36.02 -41.11
C ALA A 510 -42.17 -37.42 -41.68
N LYS A 511 -41.48 -37.86 -42.74
CA LYS A 511 -41.64 -39.23 -43.28
C LYS A 511 -41.21 -40.30 -42.29
N LYS A 512 -40.12 -40.09 -41.55
CA LYS A 512 -39.64 -41.00 -40.51
C LYS A 512 -40.63 -41.07 -39.35
N LEU A 513 -41.14 -39.93 -38.90
CA LEU A 513 -42.14 -39.87 -37.84
C LEU A 513 -43.46 -40.53 -38.28
N PHE A 514 -43.91 -40.32 -39.53
CA PHE A 514 -45.05 -41.03 -40.11
C PHE A 514 -44.85 -42.55 -40.05
N GLN A 515 -43.67 -43.06 -40.43
CA GLN A 515 -43.37 -44.49 -40.38
C GLN A 515 -43.36 -45.01 -38.94
N ARG A 516 -42.89 -44.23 -37.96
CA ARG A 516 -42.94 -44.60 -36.54
C ARG A 516 -44.39 -44.68 -36.03
N ILE A 517 -45.26 -43.77 -36.46
CA ILE A 517 -46.67 -43.72 -36.04
C ILE A 517 -47.50 -44.84 -36.66
N THR A 518 -47.36 -45.06 -37.96
CA THR A 518 -48.23 -45.97 -38.73
C THR A 518 -47.62 -47.37 -38.93
N GLY A 519 -46.31 -47.52 -38.71
CA GLY A 519 -45.55 -48.74 -39.02
C GLY A 519 -45.26 -48.94 -40.52
N GLN A 520 -45.65 -48.00 -41.39
CA GLN A 520 -45.51 -48.12 -42.84
C GLN A 520 -44.70 -46.96 -43.44
N PRO A 521 -43.88 -47.20 -44.48
CA PRO A 521 -43.18 -46.10 -45.16
C PRO A 521 -44.17 -45.15 -45.82
N TYR A 522 -43.90 -43.84 -45.74
CA TYR A 522 -44.77 -42.82 -46.33
C TYR A 522 -44.81 -42.93 -47.86
N LYS A 523 -46.02 -42.85 -48.44
CA LYS A 523 -46.27 -42.79 -49.87
C LYS A 523 -47.28 -41.67 -50.18
N PRO A 524 -46.91 -40.66 -50.99
CA PRO A 524 -47.70 -39.43 -51.17
C PRO A 524 -49.17 -39.61 -51.55
N GLN A 525 -49.50 -40.64 -52.34
CA GLN A 525 -50.85 -40.83 -52.90
C GLN A 525 -51.71 -41.87 -52.16
N GLU A 526 -51.13 -42.66 -51.26
CA GLU A 526 -51.83 -43.76 -50.57
C GLU A 526 -52.08 -43.47 -49.08
N ASN A 527 -51.30 -42.57 -48.47
CA ASN A 527 -51.12 -42.55 -47.01
C ASN A 527 -51.57 -41.26 -46.29
N GLN A 528 -52.00 -40.21 -47.01
CA GLN A 528 -52.46 -38.96 -46.39
C GLN A 528 -53.73 -39.14 -45.54
N GLU A 529 -54.63 -40.06 -45.91
CA GLU A 529 -55.86 -40.36 -45.15
C GLU A 529 -55.65 -41.36 -43.99
N ILE A 530 -54.42 -41.90 -43.82
CA ILE A 530 -54.12 -42.94 -42.82
C ILE A 530 -53.69 -42.35 -41.47
N LEU A 531 -53.16 -41.12 -41.44
CA LEU A 531 -52.64 -40.53 -40.21
C LEU A 531 -53.79 -40.00 -39.35
N ASP A 532 -54.18 -40.77 -38.34
CA ASP A 532 -55.11 -40.31 -37.30
C ASP A 532 -54.42 -39.28 -36.40
N ARG A 533 -55.00 -38.07 -36.33
CA ARG A 533 -54.51 -36.96 -35.48
C ARG A 533 -54.38 -37.40 -34.03
N THR A 534 -55.35 -38.15 -33.50
CA THR A 534 -55.31 -38.61 -32.11
C THR A 534 -54.18 -39.61 -31.88
N GLN A 535 -53.96 -40.53 -32.84
CA GLN A 535 -52.85 -41.49 -32.77
C GLN A 535 -51.48 -40.81 -32.86
N ALA A 536 -51.36 -39.75 -33.67
CA ALA A 536 -50.13 -38.96 -33.78
C ALA A 536 -49.86 -38.17 -32.48
N GLU A 537 -50.87 -37.48 -31.94
CA GLU A 537 -50.77 -36.76 -30.66
C GLU A 537 -50.38 -37.70 -29.51
N GLU A 538 -51.05 -38.86 -29.37
CA GLU A 538 -50.75 -39.84 -28.33
C GLU A 538 -49.30 -40.37 -28.40
N LEU A 539 -48.78 -40.63 -29.61
CA LEU A 539 -47.41 -41.11 -29.76
C LEU A 539 -46.41 -40.00 -29.46
N ILE A 540 -46.57 -38.81 -30.03
CA ILE A 540 -45.66 -37.68 -29.82
C ILE A 540 -45.61 -37.31 -28.34
N GLN A 541 -46.76 -37.24 -27.68
CA GLN A 541 -46.85 -36.98 -26.24
C GLN A 541 -46.09 -38.03 -25.44
N ARG A 542 -46.33 -39.33 -25.71
CA ARG A 542 -45.67 -40.43 -24.98
C ARG A 542 -44.15 -40.40 -25.16
N GLU A 543 -43.66 -40.14 -26.37
CA GLU A 543 -42.22 -40.03 -26.63
C GLU A 543 -41.64 -38.81 -25.91
N LEU A 544 -42.32 -37.66 -25.94
CA LEU A 544 -41.88 -36.45 -25.25
C LEU A 544 -41.85 -36.63 -23.71
N GLU A 545 -42.87 -37.27 -23.14
CA GLU A 545 -42.90 -37.66 -21.72
C GLU A 545 -41.76 -38.64 -21.38
N THR A 546 -41.43 -39.56 -22.29
CA THR A 546 -40.31 -40.50 -22.13
C THR A 546 -38.97 -39.75 -22.13
N LEU A 547 -38.80 -38.74 -22.99
CA LEU A 547 -37.61 -37.89 -23.01
C LEU A 547 -37.47 -37.09 -21.71
N ILE A 548 -38.56 -36.53 -21.21
CA ILE A 548 -38.59 -35.78 -19.94
C ILE A 548 -38.24 -36.69 -18.77
N GLN A 549 -38.85 -37.87 -18.70
CA GLN A 549 -38.56 -38.85 -17.65
C GLN A 549 -37.12 -39.35 -17.72
N HIS A 550 -36.61 -39.61 -18.92
CA HIS A 550 -35.21 -40.01 -19.11
C HIS A 550 -34.24 -38.90 -18.68
N ALA A 551 -34.53 -37.64 -19.00
CA ALA A 551 -33.75 -36.50 -18.54
C ALA A 551 -33.75 -36.43 -17.00
N LEU A 552 -34.92 -36.53 -16.35
CA LEU A 552 -35.04 -36.54 -14.90
C LEU A 552 -34.27 -37.68 -14.21
N GLU A 553 -34.29 -38.88 -14.79
CA GLU A 553 -33.56 -40.05 -14.28
C GLU A 553 -32.05 -39.94 -14.47
N SER A 554 -31.62 -39.50 -15.66
CA SER A 554 -30.20 -39.35 -16.01
C SER A 554 -29.56 -38.08 -15.45
N ARG A 555 -30.39 -37.10 -15.04
CA ARG A 555 -29.97 -35.73 -14.70
C ARG A 555 -29.14 -35.09 -15.82
N GLN A 556 -29.52 -35.34 -17.07
CA GLN A 556 -28.89 -34.79 -18.28
C GLN A 556 -29.92 -34.00 -19.11
N PRO A 557 -29.48 -32.99 -19.88
CA PRO A 557 -30.37 -32.23 -20.73
C PRO A 557 -31.00 -33.10 -21.82
N ILE A 558 -32.23 -32.76 -22.21
CA ILE A 558 -32.91 -33.39 -23.35
C ILE A 558 -32.11 -33.06 -24.62
N PRO A 559 -31.63 -34.06 -25.38
CA PRO A 559 -30.94 -33.82 -26.64
C PRO A 559 -31.92 -33.22 -27.65
N TYR A 560 -31.64 -32.01 -28.14
CA TYR A 560 -32.56 -31.31 -29.05
C TYR A 560 -32.78 -32.06 -30.37
N GLN A 561 -31.82 -32.89 -30.81
CA GLN A 561 -31.99 -33.72 -32.01
C GLN A 561 -33.16 -34.71 -31.86
N GLN A 562 -33.43 -35.19 -30.63
CA GLN A 562 -34.57 -36.06 -30.35
C GLN A 562 -35.90 -35.28 -30.38
N LEU A 563 -35.88 -33.98 -30.05
CA LEU A 563 -37.03 -33.09 -30.20
C LEU A 563 -37.30 -32.77 -31.68
N GLU A 564 -36.26 -32.53 -32.47
CA GLU A 564 -36.37 -32.33 -33.92
C GLU A 564 -36.92 -33.57 -34.64
N GLU A 565 -36.54 -34.78 -34.20
CA GLU A 565 -37.11 -36.03 -34.73
C GLU A 565 -38.61 -36.18 -34.47
N LEU A 566 -39.13 -35.51 -33.43
CA LEU A 566 -40.54 -35.42 -33.11
C LEU A 566 -41.23 -34.21 -33.77
N LEU A 567 -40.51 -33.43 -34.60
CA LEU A 567 -40.97 -32.15 -35.17
C LEU A 567 -41.39 -31.13 -34.11
N VAL A 568 -40.78 -31.18 -32.92
CA VAL A 568 -40.99 -30.20 -31.86
C VAL A 568 -39.98 -29.07 -32.02
N TYR A 569 -40.45 -27.84 -32.12
CA TYR A 569 -39.60 -26.65 -32.20
C TYR A 569 -39.52 -25.92 -30.85
N PRO A 570 -38.49 -25.07 -30.65
CA PRO A 570 -38.29 -24.39 -29.38
C PRO A 570 -39.51 -23.60 -28.89
N MET A 571 -40.21 -22.92 -29.80
CA MET A 571 -41.38 -22.09 -29.49
C MET A 571 -42.58 -22.89 -28.98
N ASP A 572 -42.68 -24.15 -29.35
CA ASP A 572 -43.83 -24.98 -29.00
C ASP A 572 -43.63 -25.64 -27.64
N LEU A 573 -42.37 -25.95 -27.29
CA LEU A 573 -42.04 -26.62 -26.04
C LEU A 573 -41.66 -25.64 -24.92
N LEU A 574 -40.91 -24.60 -25.23
CA LEU A 574 -40.42 -23.67 -24.23
C LEU A 574 -41.35 -22.47 -24.17
N ASN A 575 -41.80 -22.13 -22.96
CA ASN A 575 -42.45 -20.84 -22.73
C ASN A 575 -41.38 -19.74 -22.86
N THR A 576 -41.19 -19.25 -24.08
CA THR A 576 -40.26 -18.16 -24.41
C THR A 576 -41.04 -16.98 -24.95
N THR A 577 -40.57 -15.78 -24.64
CA THR A 577 -41.12 -14.52 -25.13
C THR A 577 -40.58 -14.12 -26.50
N SER A 578 -39.57 -14.83 -27.01
CA SER A 578 -38.87 -14.50 -28.26
C SER A 578 -39.60 -15.05 -29.47
N ARG A 579 -40.26 -14.19 -30.26
CA ARG A 579 -41.06 -14.60 -31.43
C ARG A 579 -40.27 -15.15 -32.63
N TYR A 580 -38.95 -15.32 -32.51
CA TYR A 580 -38.06 -15.63 -33.64
C TYR A 580 -37.16 -16.88 -33.45
N LEU A 581 -37.49 -17.76 -32.50
CA LEU A 581 -36.72 -18.99 -32.26
C LEU A 581 -37.18 -20.13 -33.18
N TYR A 582 -36.69 -20.14 -34.42
CA TYR A 582 -37.03 -21.18 -35.39
C TYR A 582 -36.18 -22.44 -35.30
N SER A 583 -35.09 -22.42 -34.52
CA SER A 583 -34.13 -23.54 -34.44
C SER A 583 -33.52 -23.67 -33.05
N TRP A 584 -33.32 -24.91 -32.62
CA TRP A 584 -32.63 -25.25 -31.37
C TRP A 584 -31.20 -24.69 -31.31
N ASP A 585 -30.52 -24.54 -32.44
CA ASP A 585 -29.15 -23.99 -32.51
C ASP A 585 -29.08 -22.47 -32.25
N THR A 586 -30.22 -21.78 -32.26
CA THR A 586 -30.30 -20.32 -32.05
C THR A 586 -30.65 -19.93 -30.60
N LEU A 587 -30.86 -20.92 -29.73
CA LEU A 587 -31.22 -20.68 -28.34
C LEU A 587 -30.05 -20.10 -27.54
N ARG A 588 -30.37 -19.12 -26.69
CA ARG A 588 -29.44 -18.59 -25.69
C ARG A 588 -29.24 -19.62 -24.58
N GLU A 589 -28.12 -19.52 -23.87
CA GLU A 589 -27.77 -20.42 -22.76
C GLU A 589 -28.87 -20.48 -21.67
N GLY A 590 -29.55 -19.37 -21.41
CA GLY A 590 -30.67 -19.31 -20.46
C GLY A 590 -31.88 -20.15 -20.87
N ASP A 591 -32.15 -20.28 -22.17
CA ASP A 591 -33.25 -21.11 -22.69
C ASP A 591 -32.83 -22.58 -22.79
N LEU A 592 -31.58 -22.86 -23.16
CA LEU A 592 -31.02 -24.22 -23.14
C LEU A 592 -31.08 -24.84 -21.74
N ARG A 593 -30.91 -24.03 -20.68
CA ARG A 593 -31.08 -24.50 -19.29
C ARG A 593 -32.50 -25.00 -18.99
N LYS A 594 -33.52 -24.58 -19.74
CA LYS A 594 -34.89 -25.10 -19.56
C LYS A 594 -35.05 -26.53 -20.07
N LEU A 595 -34.11 -27.03 -20.88
CA LEU A 595 -34.05 -28.44 -21.31
C LEU A 595 -33.20 -29.31 -20.37
N ASP A 596 -32.55 -28.70 -19.38
CA ASP A 596 -31.73 -29.40 -18.39
C ASP A 596 -32.50 -29.55 -17.06
N PRO A 597 -32.74 -30.77 -16.57
CA PRO A 597 -33.33 -30.97 -15.24
C PRO A 597 -32.45 -30.41 -14.12
N GLU A 598 -31.14 -30.24 -14.34
CA GLU A 598 -30.23 -29.55 -13.41
C GLU A 598 -30.08 -28.04 -13.73
N GLY A 599 -30.75 -27.53 -14.75
CA GLY A 599 -30.65 -26.13 -15.18
C GLY A 599 -31.17 -25.12 -14.16
N LEU A 600 -32.01 -25.57 -13.23
CA LEU A 600 -32.53 -24.80 -12.09
C LEU A 600 -31.92 -25.22 -10.75
N SER A 601 -31.09 -26.26 -10.74
CA SER A 601 -30.43 -26.70 -9.53
C SER A 601 -29.27 -25.78 -9.18
N LEU A 602 -29.02 -25.60 -7.88
CA LEU A 602 -27.98 -24.71 -7.37
C LEU A 602 -27.07 -25.45 -6.38
N LEU A 603 -25.82 -25.02 -6.31
CA LEU A 603 -24.88 -25.39 -5.26
C LEU A 603 -24.61 -24.20 -4.34
N SER A 604 -24.64 -24.47 -3.03
CA SER A 604 -24.46 -23.47 -1.98
C SER A 604 -23.04 -23.47 -1.44
N PHE A 605 -22.46 -22.28 -1.35
CA PHE A 605 -21.14 -21.99 -0.84
C PHE A 605 -21.27 -21.06 0.37
N HIS A 606 -20.55 -21.38 1.44
CA HIS A 606 -20.68 -20.72 2.72
C HIS A 606 -19.34 -20.26 3.28
N TYR A 607 -19.36 -19.13 3.96
CA TYR A 607 -18.27 -18.57 4.75
C TYR A 607 -18.81 -18.17 6.11
N GLU A 608 -18.09 -18.50 7.18
CA GLU A 608 -18.41 -18.08 8.54
C GLU A 608 -17.14 -17.70 9.30
N SER A 609 -17.20 -16.58 10.02
CA SER A 609 -16.19 -16.10 10.97
C SER A 609 -16.87 -15.40 12.15
N GLU A 610 -16.07 -14.91 13.11
CA GLU A 610 -16.58 -14.12 14.24
C GLU A 610 -17.23 -12.80 13.81
N THR A 611 -16.84 -12.27 12.64
CA THR A 611 -17.22 -10.94 12.15
C THR A 611 -18.16 -11.00 10.95
N ALA A 612 -18.23 -12.12 10.23
CA ALA A 612 -18.98 -12.19 8.98
C ALA A 612 -19.58 -13.58 8.70
N ASN A 613 -20.70 -13.60 7.97
CA ASN A 613 -21.33 -14.84 7.50
C ASN A 613 -21.96 -14.58 6.12
N TYR A 614 -21.58 -15.39 5.14
CA TYR A 614 -22.07 -15.30 3.76
C TYR A 614 -22.51 -16.66 3.21
N THR A 615 -23.63 -16.66 2.49
CA THR A 615 -24.10 -17.79 1.69
C THR A 615 -24.35 -17.35 0.25
N PHE A 616 -23.63 -17.98 -0.69
CA PHE A 616 -23.73 -17.74 -2.13
C PHE A 616 -24.16 -19.02 -2.86
N HIS A 617 -24.88 -18.86 -3.96
CA HIS A 617 -25.32 -19.93 -4.84
C HIS A 617 -24.73 -19.76 -6.24
N LEU A 618 -24.37 -20.90 -6.85
CA LEU A 618 -24.05 -20.99 -8.27
C LEU A 618 -24.93 -22.03 -8.95
N PRO A 619 -25.27 -21.85 -10.25
CA PRO A 619 -25.93 -22.89 -11.03
C PRO A 619 -25.12 -24.19 -11.01
N TYR A 620 -25.83 -25.32 -10.94
CA TYR A 620 -25.21 -26.64 -10.82
C TYR A 620 -24.14 -26.88 -11.91
N ARG A 621 -24.48 -26.67 -13.18
CA ARG A 621 -23.56 -26.87 -14.32
C ARG A 621 -22.35 -25.95 -14.28
N THR A 622 -22.54 -24.72 -13.81
CA THR A 622 -21.45 -23.74 -13.67
C THR A 622 -20.46 -24.18 -12.59
N ALA A 623 -20.95 -24.65 -11.45
CA ALA A 623 -20.10 -25.12 -10.37
C ALA A 623 -19.49 -26.51 -10.66
N GLU A 624 -20.20 -27.38 -11.39
CA GLU A 624 -19.71 -28.68 -11.84
C GLU A 624 -18.43 -28.57 -12.66
N ALA A 625 -18.24 -27.47 -13.42
CA ALA A 625 -17.06 -27.25 -14.25
C ALA A 625 -15.74 -27.17 -13.47
N PHE A 626 -15.75 -26.79 -12.19
CA PHE A 626 -14.53 -26.64 -11.38
C PHE A 626 -14.53 -27.49 -10.10
N LEU A 627 -15.65 -28.11 -9.73
CA LEU A 627 -15.73 -28.96 -8.55
C LEU A 627 -15.27 -30.40 -8.84
N PRO A 628 -14.55 -31.06 -7.92
CA PRO A 628 -14.25 -32.48 -8.05
C PRO A 628 -15.53 -33.33 -8.08
N ALA A 629 -15.63 -34.27 -9.03
CA ALA A 629 -16.81 -35.13 -9.21
C ALA A 629 -17.26 -35.86 -7.92
N LYS A 630 -16.30 -36.25 -7.07
CA LYS A 630 -16.56 -36.88 -5.77
C LYS A 630 -17.33 -35.96 -4.82
N HIS A 631 -16.99 -34.67 -4.76
CA HIS A 631 -17.66 -33.70 -3.89
C HIS A 631 -19.08 -33.42 -4.38
N ILE A 632 -19.30 -33.38 -5.69
CA ILE A 632 -20.63 -33.22 -6.27
C ILE A 632 -21.54 -34.41 -5.92
N GLN A 633 -21.03 -35.64 -5.98
CA GLN A 633 -21.80 -36.81 -5.56
C GLN A 633 -22.15 -36.79 -4.07
N GLN A 634 -21.22 -36.32 -3.23
CA GLN A 634 -21.46 -36.20 -1.79
C GLN A 634 -22.51 -35.13 -1.47
N ILE A 635 -22.43 -33.96 -2.09
CA ILE A 635 -23.32 -32.83 -1.79
C ILE A 635 -24.74 -33.05 -2.30
N ARG A 636 -24.94 -33.85 -3.37
CA ARG A 636 -26.27 -34.22 -3.86
C ARG A 636 -27.12 -34.95 -2.81
N GLY A 637 -26.50 -35.66 -1.86
CA GLY A 637 -27.18 -36.27 -0.71
C GLY A 637 -27.49 -35.30 0.44
N GLN A 638 -27.04 -34.05 0.36
CA GLN A 638 -27.14 -33.03 1.41
C GLN A 638 -28.00 -31.86 0.90
N ALA A 639 -29.30 -31.94 1.16
CA ALA A 639 -30.21 -30.85 0.85
C ALA A 639 -29.81 -29.58 1.64
N SER A 640 -29.61 -28.47 0.94
CA SER A 640 -29.32 -27.19 1.61
C SER A 640 -30.55 -26.74 2.42
N VAL A 641 -30.33 -26.41 3.68
CA VAL A 641 -31.35 -25.78 4.54
C VAL A 641 -31.56 -24.32 4.11
N GLU A 642 -30.49 -23.68 3.64
CA GLU A 642 -30.49 -22.29 3.20
C GLU A 642 -30.79 -22.21 1.70
N ARG A 643 -32.01 -21.76 1.38
CA ARG A 643 -32.47 -21.56 -0.02
C ARG A 643 -32.28 -20.14 -0.53
N ARG A 644 -31.78 -19.23 0.32
CA ARG A 644 -31.57 -17.83 -0.01
C ARG A 644 -30.12 -17.46 0.22
N GLU A 645 -29.58 -16.70 -0.72
CA GLU A 645 -28.30 -16.05 -0.52
C GLU A 645 -28.45 -14.91 0.47
N TYR A 646 -27.47 -14.74 1.34
CA TYR A 646 -27.41 -13.64 2.30
C TYR A 646 -25.97 -13.34 2.67
N GLY A 647 -25.73 -12.12 3.14
CA GLY A 647 -24.45 -11.70 3.66
C GLY A 647 -24.63 -10.83 4.90
N THR A 648 -23.85 -11.11 5.93
CA THR A 648 -23.74 -10.29 7.13
C THR A 648 -22.28 -9.93 7.38
N PHE A 649 -22.02 -8.66 7.70
CA PHE A 649 -20.69 -8.13 7.98
C PHE A 649 -20.74 -7.22 9.21
N TYR A 650 -19.91 -7.48 10.22
CA TYR A 650 -19.96 -6.85 11.53
C TYR A 650 -21.37 -6.81 12.15
N GLY A 651 -22.09 -7.92 12.02
CA GLY A 651 -23.45 -8.08 12.56
C GLY A 651 -24.54 -7.29 11.83
N ARG A 652 -24.24 -6.70 10.66
CA ARG A 652 -25.23 -6.03 9.80
C ARG A 652 -25.49 -6.85 8.55
N THR A 653 -26.75 -7.02 8.19
CA THR A 653 -27.16 -7.67 6.93
C THR A 653 -26.99 -6.70 5.77
N ILE A 654 -26.31 -7.14 4.72
CA ILE A 654 -26.21 -6.40 3.46
C ILE A 654 -27.56 -6.50 2.74
N THR A 655 -28.21 -5.37 2.47
CA THR A 655 -29.53 -5.36 1.82
C THR A 655 -29.46 -4.99 0.34
N GLU A 656 -30.55 -5.25 -0.38
CA GLU A 656 -30.67 -4.86 -1.79
C GLU A 656 -30.66 -3.33 -1.95
N GLU A 657 -31.37 -2.60 -1.07
CA GLU A 657 -31.41 -1.14 -1.09
C GLU A 657 -30.03 -0.53 -0.84
N GLU A 658 -29.28 -1.08 0.12
CA GLU A 658 -27.89 -0.68 0.38
C GLU A 658 -27.03 -0.94 -0.86
N SER A 659 -27.15 -2.13 -1.45
CA SER A 659 -26.35 -2.53 -2.61
C SER A 659 -26.61 -1.69 -3.86
N ILE A 660 -27.86 -1.27 -4.10
CA ILE A 660 -28.21 -0.36 -5.21
C ILE A 660 -27.63 1.05 -4.97
N SER A 661 -27.44 1.45 -3.70
CA SER A 661 -26.80 2.73 -3.36
C SER A 661 -25.27 2.72 -3.54
N HIS A 662 -24.66 1.54 -3.66
CA HIS A 662 -23.26 1.35 -4.02
C HIS A 662 -23.12 1.21 -5.55
N PRO A 663 -22.48 2.18 -6.24
CA PRO A 663 -22.26 2.09 -7.69
C PRO A 663 -21.51 0.82 -8.06
N ILE A 664 -22.00 0.11 -9.07
CA ILE A 664 -21.40 -1.16 -9.52
C ILE A 664 -19.96 -0.96 -10.01
N GLU A 665 -19.68 0.21 -10.57
CA GLU A 665 -18.36 0.62 -11.04
C GLU A 665 -17.35 0.73 -9.89
N GLU A 666 -17.78 1.22 -8.72
CA GLU A 666 -16.93 1.30 -7.52
C GLU A 666 -16.62 -0.11 -6.97
N ILE A 667 -17.60 -1.01 -7.02
CA ILE A 667 -17.41 -2.40 -6.60
C ILE A 667 -16.41 -3.10 -7.53
N LEU A 668 -16.59 -2.97 -8.85
CA LEU A 668 -15.68 -3.53 -9.85
C LEU A 668 -14.26 -2.97 -9.70
N TYR A 669 -14.16 -1.65 -9.47
CA TYR A 669 -12.89 -0.99 -9.23
C TYR A 669 -12.19 -1.50 -7.98
N ALA A 670 -12.90 -1.63 -6.86
CA ALA A 670 -12.35 -2.16 -5.61
C ALA A 670 -11.84 -3.61 -5.77
N LEU A 671 -12.54 -4.41 -6.57
CA LEU A 671 -12.15 -5.77 -6.93
C LEU A 671 -11.03 -5.82 -8.00
N GLY A 672 -10.70 -4.70 -8.65
CA GLY A 672 -9.68 -4.63 -9.70
C GLY A 672 -10.11 -5.29 -11.01
N ILE A 673 -11.40 -5.16 -11.36
CA ILE A 673 -12.03 -5.80 -12.53
C ILE A 673 -12.22 -4.81 -13.67
N TYR A 674 -11.87 -5.21 -14.89
CA TYR A 674 -12.18 -4.45 -16.10
C TYR A 674 -13.61 -4.57 -16.57
N SER A 675 -14.22 -3.41 -16.78
CA SER A 675 -15.58 -3.30 -17.30
C SER A 675 -15.70 -3.39 -18.83
N GLY A 676 -14.60 -3.44 -19.58
CA GLY A 676 -14.67 -3.40 -21.05
C GLY A 676 -15.26 -4.66 -21.69
N GLN A 677 -14.48 -5.73 -21.81
CA GLN A 677 -14.91 -6.92 -22.58
C GLN A 677 -15.98 -7.77 -21.89
N ASN A 678 -16.10 -7.69 -20.57
CA ASN A 678 -17.05 -8.52 -19.80
C ASN A 678 -18.49 -8.01 -19.85
N PHE A 679 -18.70 -6.75 -20.28
CA PHE A 679 -20.00 -6.09 -20.26
C PHE A 679 -20.27 -5.43 -21.62
N PRO A 680 -20.90 -6.14 -22.57
CA PRO A 680 -21.18 -5.64 -23.92
C PRO A 680 -21.96 -4.32 -23.96
N ARG A 681 -22.80 -4.05 -22.94
CA ARG A 681 -23.56 -2.80 -22.81
C ARG A 681 -22.95 -1.83 -21.80
N HIS A 682 -21.72 -2.06 -21.38
CA HIS A 682 -20.95 -1.20 -20.46
C HIS A 682 -21.69 -0.87 -19.16
N LEU A 683 -22.53 -1.78 -18.65
CA LEU A 683 -23.34 -1.62 -17.44
C LEU A 683 -24.34 -0.47 -17.53
N GLU A 684 -24.76 -0.09 -18.75
CA GLU A 684 -25.76 0.95 -19.00
C GLU A 684 -27.08 0.60 -18.30
N ARG A 685 -27.64 1.57 -17.56
CA ARG A 685 -28.89 1.39 -16.81
C ARG A 685 -30.09 1.61 -17.72
N LYS A 686 -31.05 0.68 -17.68
CA LYS A 686 -32.29 0.73 -18.49
C LYS A 686 -33.08 2.05 -18.37
N LYS A 687 -32.99 2.76 -17.24
CA LYS A 687 -33.71 4.04 -17.00
C LYS A 687 -33.04 5.28 -17.62
N GLU A 688 -31.81 5.16 -18.13
CA GLU A 688 -31.00 6.31 -18.57
C GLU A 688 -31.07 6.59 -20.08
N ARG A 689 -31.76 5.75 -20.86
CA ARG A 689 -32.10 6.03 -22.27
C ARG A 689 -33.48 6.68 -22.39
N PRO A 690 -33.59 7.96 -22.78
CA PRO A 690 -34.80 8.46 -23.40
C PRO A 690 -34.87 7.89 -24.82
N LEU A 691 -35.77 6.93 -25.07
CA LEU A 691 -36.01 6.43 -26.43
C LEU A 691 -36.36 7.62 -27.36
N PRO A 692 -35.59 7.89 -28.43
CA PRO A 692 -35.97 8.90 -29.40
C PRO A 692 -37.15 8.40 -30.22
N ALA A 693 -38.23 9.18 -30.28
CA ALA A 693 -39.50 8.83 -30.93
C ALA A 693 -39.44 8.61 -32.46
N SER A 694 -38.26 8.60 -33.09
CA SER A 694 -38.11 8.62 -34.55
C SER A 694 -37.38 7.45 -35.19
N GLU A 695 -36.89 6.47 -34.43
CA GLU A 695 -36.34 5.23 -34.99
C GLU A 695 -37.20 4.04 -34.60
N TRP A 696 -38.30 3.87 -35.32
CA TRP A 696 -39.06 2.62 -35.33
C TRP A 696 -38.27 1.56 -36.11
N ASN A 697 -37.14 1.12 -35.53
CA ASN A 697 -36.46 -0.09 -35.95
C ASN A 697 -37.17 -1.26 -35.26
N PHE A 698 -37.97 -2.01 -36.00
CA PHE A 698 -38.74 -3.16 -35.52
C PHE A 698 -37.89 -4.29 -34.91
N GLY A 699 -36.56 -4.18 -34.93
CA GLY A 699 -35.62 -5.10 -34.26
C GLY A 699 -35.31 -4.74 -32.80
N GLU A 700 -35.47 -3.48 -32.38
CA GLU A 700 -35.12 -3.05 -31.01
C GLU A 700 -36.35 -2.90 -30.08
N LEU A 701 -37.54 -2.69 -30.65
CA LEU A 701 -38.80 -2.47 -29.90
C LEU A 701 -39.49 -3.75 -29.37
N TYR A 702 -38.95 -4.94 -29.64
CA TYR A 702 -39.50 -6.20 -29.10
C TYR A 702 -38.55 -6.92 -28.13
N GLU A 703 -37.44 -6.27 -27.74
CA GLU A 703 -36.69 -6.61 -26.51
C GLU A 703 -37.45 -6.15 -25.23
N GLU A 704 -38.64 -5.57 -25.36
CA GLU A 704 -39.27 -4.68 -24.37
C GLU A 704 -40.39 -5.29 -23.47
N GLU A 705 -40.61 -6.61 -23.43
CA GLU A 705 -41.52 -7.25 -22.45
C GLU A 705 -40.89 -8.47 -21.71
N GLU A 706 -39.59 -8.40 -21.36
CA GLU A 706 -38.83 -9.43 -20.60
C GLU A 706 -38.74 -9.22 -19.08
#